data_AF-A0AAJ4YB03-F1
#
_entry.id   AF-A0AAJ4YB03-F1
#
_cell.length_a   1.000
_cell.length_b   1.000
_cell.length_c   1.000
_cell.angle_alpha   90.00
_cell.angle_beta   90.00
_cell.angle_gamma   90.00
#
_symmetry.space_group_name_H-M   'P 1'
#
loop_
_entity.id
_entity.type
_entity.pdbx_description
1 polymer ?
#
loop_
_entity_poly.entity_id
_entity_poly.type
_entity_poly.pdbx_seq_one_letter_code
_entity_poly.pdbx_strand_id
1 'polypeptide(L)'
;MSATVEARGPRDVTGPVPPSRVGFLSKVPEGFAAFFGALSLLCVLLAFFAPVRRLLYPVVAFLDLLIVPVSANLAYAVFLFLLAAATAARKKVAWWLVVVYLGVLVFFDIVGLAMGLYAESLPSFIACGLLLVLLIVARREFYADSRRGAVWRALAVLLVGLAVAILIGWGLVEWFPGTLASEERLVWAASRVCGGLVPSSSFSGRPPRKLFFVLGLLGALAQLNAVATLFRSQRLEAALRGDEEARIRALLRAYGADDSLGYFATRRDKAVVFSPSGKAAVTYRVEAGVCLASGDPVGDREAWPHAIEAWLDLARRYAWAPAVMGTSEDGAKAFARAGLGALELGDEAILHVAGFDLDGRDMRVTRQAVHRVRRTGATCRVRRHSSLTDEEMEELIDKADAWRDTETERGFSMALDRLGDPADGDCLLVEALTPEGKLLALLSFVPWGKDGISLDLMRRDRSAPNGVMEFMVAEVCAAAGTFGVRRISLNFAVFRSVFEEGARIGAGPVLRLWRGLLLFFSRWWQLEALYRSNAKFQPEWYPRFICYGDTGSLARIGLASGIAEGFVSVPSLRKLWGKGHPRTGPQPASTAGLPSLSALGLDAGEEAAATDPTAGLPEQIRLRHHSLDRLRADGVDPYPVGVPSRTHTLAEVRARPAGHHVTVAGRVLLVRDFGGIVFAVLRDWSGDLQLALTRLESGPELRRFRQDVDIGDLITAEGLVGLSDLGEPTVFVSSWQLTGKCLRPLPDKRRGLADPEAKVRRRYLDLVSSPDAREVLRARSTAVQALRQGLLDRGYLEVETPMLQQIHGGANARPFTTHINAYDLNMYLRIAPELYLKRLCVGGLEKVFEMGRTFRNEGVSYKHNPEFTMLEAYQAFADYDVMLDLTRELIQGAATAAFGAPVARRDGTEYDISGPWPVKTVYGAISEALGEEVDPGASVADLHRLCDRAGVPYRPDDGQGDVVLEMYERLIEEKTLLPTFYKDFPTDVSPLARQHRTDPRLAERWDLVAFGTELGTAYSELTDPVEQRRRLTAQSLRAAGGDPEAMELDEDFLDALEYAMPPTGGLGIGVDRLVMFLTGLTIRETLPFPLVRRR
;
A
#
# COMPACT_ATOMS: atom_id res chain seq x y z
N MET A 1 -23.29 -25.28 53.01
CA MET A 1 -23.39 -23.81 53.16
C MET A 1 -22.13 -23.25 52.51
N SER A 2 -22.24 -22.87 51.24
CA SER A 2 -22.28 -21.46 50.75
C SER A 2 -20.92 -20.76 50.93
N ALA A 3 -20.26 -20.19 49.93
CA ALA A 3 -20.71 -19.77 48.61
C ALA A 3 -19.51 -19.72 47.63
N THR A 4 -19.66 -20.32 46.45
CA THR A 4 -18.84 -20.04 45.28
C THR A 4 -19.38 -18.77 44.63
N VAL A 5 -18.50 -17.77 44.47
CA VAL A 5 -18.78 -16.51 43.81
C VAL A 5 -19.01 -16.79 42.32
N GLU A 6 -20.27 -16.70 41.88
CA GLU A 6 -20.66 -16.68 40.48
C GLU A 6 -20.03 -15.46 39.79
N ALA A 7 -19.15 -15.73 38.83
CA ALA A 7 -18.76 -14.75 37.83
C ALA A 7 -20.00 -14.38 37.01
N ARG A 8 -20.43 -13.11 37.09
CA ARG A 8 -21.46 -12.56 36.22
C ARG A 8 -21.06 -12.75 34.76
N GLY A 9 -21.78 -13.63 34.06
CA GLY A 9 -21.68 -13.76 32.61
C GLY A 9 -21.99 -12.44 31.88
N PRO A 10 -21.49 -12.27 30.64
CA PRO A 10 -21.85 -11.13 29.82
C PRO A 10 -23.37 -11.09 29.64
N ARG A 11 -23.97 -9.92 29.87
CA ARG A 11 -25.41 -9.70 29.66
C ARG A 11 -25.79 -10.14 28.24
N ASP A 12 -26.74 -11.07 28.19
CA ASP A 12 -27.49 -11.52 27.02
C ASP A 12 -27.95 -10.33 26.15
N VAL A 13 -27.49 -10.27 24.89
CA VAL A 13 -27.91 -9.26 23.89
C VAL A 13 -28.49 -9.94 22.63
N THR A 14 -28.94 -11.18 22.74
CA THR A 14 -29.43 -11.99 21.60
C THR A 14 -30.95 -12.08 21.51
N GLY A 15 -31.67 -11.00 21.85
CA GLY A 15 -33.11 -10.92 21.60
C GLY A 15 -33.45 -10.37 20.19
N PRO A 16 -34.44 -10.94 19.47
CA PRO A 16 -34.96 -10.36 18.23
C PRO A 16 -35.60 -8.99 18.51
N VAL A 17 -35.44 -8.04 17.58
CA VAL A 17 -36.11 -6.74 17.65
C VAL A 17 -37.60 -6.98 17.32
N PRO A 18 -38.56 -6.57 18.15
CA PRO A 18 -39.97 -6.80 17.87
C PRO A 18 -40.38 -6.08 16.56
N PRO A 19 -41.24 -6.69 15.73
CA PRO A 19 -41.65 -6.12 14.46
C PRO A 19 -42.28 -4.74 14.65
N SER A 20 -42.04 -3.83 13.69
CA SER A 20 -42.58 -2.47 13.70
C SER A 20 -44.11 -2.54 13.79
N ARG A 21 -44.66 -2.13 14.94
CA ARG A 21 -46.11 -1.97 15.07
C ARG A 21 -46.53 -0.82 14.17
N VAL A 22 -47.40 -1.09 13.20
CA VAL A 22 -48.04 -0.06 12.37
C VAL A 22 -49.01 0.71 13.27
N GLY A 23 -48.53 1.80 13.88
CA GLY A 23 -49.33 2.62 14.79
C GLY A 23 -48.92 4.08 14.69
N PHE A 24 -49.78 5.01 15.11
CA PHE A 24 -49.53 6.46 15.05
C PHE A 24 -48.16 6.87 15.61
N LEU A 25 -47.70 6.19 16.67
CA LEU A 25 -46.41 6.45 17.31
C LEU A 25 -45.21 6.21 16.38
N SER A 26 -45.30 5.26 15.42
CA SER A 26 -44.18 4.97 14.51
C SER A 26 -43.90 6.08 13.50
N LYS A 27 -44.85 7.00 13.29
CA LYS A 27 -44.70 8.21 12.46
C LYS A 27 -44.14 9.41 13.22
N VAL A 28 -44.03 9.35 14.54
CA VAL A 28 -43.54 10.47 15.36
C VAL A 28 -42.10 10.86 14.98
N PRO A 29 -41.13 9.95 14.82
CA PRO A 29 -39.78 10.32 14.40
C PRO A 29 -39.73 11.03 13.03
N GLU A 30 -40.56 10.59 12.08
CA GLU A 30 -40.68 11.19 10.74
C GLU A 30 -41.31 12.59 10.81
N GLY A 31 -42.34 12.78 11.63
CA GLY A 31 -42.97 14.08 11.85
C GLY A 31 -42.00 15.11 12.44
N PHE A 32 -41.23 14.72 13.46
CA PHE A 32 -40.18 15.59 14.02
C PHE A 32 -39.05 15.86 13.03
N ALA A 33 -38.65 14.85 12.25
CA ALA A 33 -37.65 15.04 11.20
C ALA A 33 -38.11 16.04 10.13
N ALA A 34 -39.35 15.92 9.65
CA ALA A 34 -39.92 16.85 8.69
C ALA A 34 -39.99 18.27 9.25
N PHE A 35 -40.40 18.42 10.51
CA PHE A 35 -40.45 19.72 11.21
C PHE A 35 -39.06 20.37 11.29
N PHE A 36 -38.04 19.66 11.78
CA PHE A 36 -36.68 20.19 11.86
C PHE A 36 -36.05 20.45 10.48
N GLY A 37 -36.36 19.62 9.48
CA GLY A 37 -35.93 19.83 8.10
C GLY A 37 -36.52 21.11 7.49
N ALA A 38 -37.82 21.35 7.70
CA ALA A 38 -38.48 22.59 7.27
C ALA A 38 -37.91 23.82 7.99
N LEU A 39 -37.66 23.71 9.31
CA LEU A 39 -37.08 24.79 10.10
C LEU A 39 -35.64 25.11 9.68
N SER A 40 -34.83 24.09 9.38
CA SER A 40 -33.51 24.25 8.79
C SER A 40 -33.56 25.00 7.47
N LEU A 41 -34.45 24.60 6.55
CA LEU A 41 -34.61 25.26 5.25
C LEU A 41 -35.01 26.74 5.42
N LEU A 42 -35.93 27.02 6.35
CA LEU A 42 -36.30 28.38 6.71
C LEU A 42 -35.10 29.18 7.21
N CYS A 43 -34.27 28.64 8.10
CA CYS A 43 -33.07 29.30 8.61
C CYS A 43 -32.04 29.60 7.50
N VAL A 44 -31.85 28.67 6.55
CA VAL A 44 -30.98 28.88 5.37
C VAL A 44 -31.52 30.03 4.50
N LEU A 45 -32.82 30.01 4.18
CA LEU A 45 -33.45 31.07 3.37
C LEU A 45 -33.32 32.45 4.03
N LEU A 46 -33.52 32.53 5.35
CA LEU A 46 -33.37 33.76 6.12
C LEU A 46 -31.92 34.24 6.19
N ALA A 47 -30.94 33.33 6.18
CA ALA A 47 -29.52 33.65 6.20
C ALA A 47 -29.01 34.22 4.86
N PHE A 48 -29.44 33.64 3.72
CA PHE A 48 -28.98 34.06 2.39
C PHE A 48 -29.80 35.22 1.78
N PHE A 49 -31.11 35.29 2.04
CA PHE A 49 -31.99 36.24 1.37
C PHE A 49 -32.60 37.26 2.34
N ALA A 50 -31.93 38.41 2.47
CA ALA A 50 -32.40 39.52 3.31
C ALA A 50 -33.85 40.01 3.01
N PRO A 51 -34.33 40.06 1.74
CA PRO A 51 -35.71 40.46 1.45
C PRO A 51 -36.76 39.46 1.98
N VAL A 52 -36.45 38.17 1.92
CA VAL A 52 -37.31 37.07 2.40
C VAL A 52 -37.55 37.17 3.91
N ARG A 53 -36.56 37.69 4.66
CA ARG A 53 -36.67 37.92 6.10
C ARG A 53 -37.77 38.91 6.49
N ARG A 54 -38.00 39.94 5.68
CA ARG A 54 -39.10 40.90 5.92
C ARG A 54 -40.45 40.28 5.60
N LEU A 55 -40.53 39.50 4.52
CA LEU A 55 -41.75 38.83 4.09
C LEU A 55 -42.21 37.75 5.09
N LEU A 56 -41.28 36.97 5.63
CA LEU A 56 -41.56 35.86 6.55
C LEU A 56 -41.51 36.26 8.03
N TYR A 57 -41.33 37.55 8.36
CA TYR A 57 -41.27 38.02 9.75
C TYR A 57 -42.46 37.59 10.61
N PRO A 58 -43.73 37.63 10.13
CA PRO A 58 -44.87 37.16 10.94
C PRO A 58 -44.79 35.65 11.26
N VAL A 59 -44.26 34.85 10.33
CA VAL A 59 -44.06 33.41 10.52
C VAL A 59 -42.94 33.13 11.51
N VAL A 60 -41.84 33.89 11.41
CA VAL A 60 -40.71 33.82 12.34
C VAL A 60 -41.13 34.21 13.75
N ALA A 61 -41.83 35.33 13.92
CA ALA A 61 -42.31 35.81 15.21
C ALA A 61 -43.31 34.81 15.86
N PHE A 62 -44.14 34.16 15.04
CA PHE A 62 -45.04 33.10 15.51
C PHE A 62 -44.31 31.85 15.98
N LEU A 63 -43.26 31.42 15.25
CA LEU A 63 -42.44 30.26 15.63
C LEU A 63 -41.57 30.53 16.86
N ASP A 64 -41.01 31.74 16.96
CA ASP A 64 -40.25 32.23 18.13
C ASP A 64 -41.11 32.23 19.40
N LEU A 65 -42.39 32.59 19.28
CA LEU A 65 -43.35 32.61 20.39
C LEU A 65 -43.78 31.20 20.84
N LEU A 66 -43.81 30.22 19.95
CA LEU A 66 -44.44 28.92 20.22
C LEU A 66 -43.46 27.80 20.53
N ILE A 67 -42.33 27.67 19.84
CA ILE A 67 -41.56 26.41 19.91
C ILE A 67 -40.04 26.64 19.92
N VAL A 68 -39.51 27.45 19.00
CA VAL A 68 -38.06 27.51 18.77
C VAL A 68 -37.63 28.91 18.31
N PRO A 69 -36.57 29.51 18.88
CA PRO A 69 -35.98 30.72 18.35
C PRO A 69 -35.40 30.45 16.95
N VAL A 70 -36.04 30.99 15.92
CA VAL A 70 -35.65 30.91 14.52
C VAL A 70 -34.55 31.92 14.25
N SER A 71 -33.29 31.46 14.33
CA SER A 71 -32.15 32.32 14.05
C SER A 71 -31.77 32.30 12.56
N ALA A 72 -31.50 33.48 11.99
CA ALA A 72 -30.91 33.61 10.65
C ALA A 72 -29.40 33.28 10.69
N ASN A 73 -29.05 32.05 11.08
CA ASN A 73 -27.68 31.59 11.30
C ASN A 73 -27.46 30.22 10.63
N LEU A 74 -26.39 30.13 9.82
CA LEU A 74 -26.07 28.90 9.10
C LEU A 74 -25.65 27.74 10.02
N ALA A 75 -24.97 28.01 11.13
CA ALA A 75 -24.61 27.01 12.13
C ALA A 75 -25.86 26.41 12.79
N TYR A 76 -26.88 27.24 13.02
CA TYR A 76 -28.15 26.75 13.58
C TYR A 76 -28.95 25.94 12.56
N ALA A 77 -28.97 26.39 11.29
CA ALA A 77 -29.59 25.65 10.19
C ALA A 77 -28.96 24.26 10.03
N VAL A 78 -27.62 24.17 10.01
CA VAL A 78 -26.91 22.89 9.93
C VAL A 78 -27.23 22.00 11.14
N PHE A 79 -27.25 22.55 12.36
CA PHE A 79 -27.62 21.79 13.55
C PHE A 79 -29.02 21.17 13.42
N LEU A 80 -30.01 21.95 12.98
CA LEU A 80 -31.38 21.49 12.77
C LEU A 80 -31.47 20.44 11.65
N PHE A 81 -30.72 20.61 10.56
CA PHE A 81 -30.63 19.60 9.50
C PHE A 81 -30.07 18.27 10.01
N LEU A 82 -29.00 18.33 10.81
CA LEU A 82 -28.38 17.15 11.42
C LEU A 82 -29.31 16.47 12.42
N LEU A 83 -30.03 17.26 13.21
CA LEU A 83 -31.05 16.76 14.14
C LEU A 83 -32.20 16.08 13.38
N ALA A 84 -32.68 16.68 12.29
CA ALA A 84 -33.70 16.11 11.40
C ALA A 84 -33.27 14.76 10.81
N ALA A 85 -32.04 14.67 10.31
CA ALA A 85 -31.46 13.43 9.80
C ALA A 85 -31.33 12.36 10.90
N ALA A 86 -30.92 12.75 12.11
CA ALA A 86 -30.75 11.81 13.23
C ALA A 86 -32.08 11.32 13.81
N THR A 87 -33.13 12.17 13.83
CA THR A 87 -34.49 11.78 14.19
C THR A 87 -35.12 10.88 13.12
N ALA A 88 -34.92 11.19 11.83
CA ALA A 88 -35.36 10.31 10.73
C ALA A 88 -34.70 8.93 10.80
N ALA A 89 -33.42 8.89 11.19
CA ALA A 89 -32.67 7.67 11.43
C ALA A 89 -32.99 6.99 12.78
N ARG A 90 -34.00 7.48 13.52
CA ARG A 90 -34.51 6.89 14.77
C ARG A 90 -33.42 6.69 15.86
N LYS A 91 -32.41 7.56 15.90
CA LYS A 91 -31.28 7.44 16.84
C LYS A 91 -31.69 7.85 18.26
N LYS A 92 -31.32 7.03 19.26
CA LYS A 92 -31.54 7.32 20.70
C LYS A 92 -30.94 8.65 21.14
N VAL A 93 -29.79 9.03 20.57
CA VAL A 93 -29.11 10.29 20.88
C VAL A 93 -29.94 11.50 20.44
N ALA A 94 -30.60 11.42 19.27
CA ALA A 94 -31.46 12.49 18.78
C ALA A 94 -32.67 12.68 19.68
N TRP A 95 -33.28 11.58 20.14
CA TRP A 95 -34.37 11.63 21.12
C TRP A 95 -33.94 12.35 22.41
N TRP A 96 -32.78 11.99 22.97
CA TRP A 96 -32.23 12.66 24.16
C TRP A 96 -32.01 14.17 23.93
N LEU A 97 -31.43 14.55 22.79
CA LEU A 97 -31.20 15.97 22.47
C LEU A 97 -32.51 16.76 22.40
N VAL A 98 -33.54 16.23 21.72
CA VAL A 98 -34.82 16.92 21.59
C VAL A 98 -35.57 16.97 22.92
N VAL A 99 -35.56 15.89 23.70
CA VAL A 99 -36.19 15.84 25.04
C VAL A 99 -35.53 16.83 25.99
N VAL A 100 -34.19 16.88 26.03
CA VAL A 100 -33.46 17.85 26.86
C VAL A 100 -33.76 19.28 26.40
N TYR A 101 -33.75 19.53 25.09
CA TYR A 101 -34.04 20.85 24.54
C TYR A 101 -35.45 21.34 24.91
N LEU A 102 -36.49 20.54 24.65
CA LEU A 102 -37.86 20.87 25.02
C LEU A 102 -38.04 20.98 26.54
N GLY A 103 -37.36 20.14 27.32
CA GLY A 103 -37.37 20.23 28.78
C GLY A 103 -36.78 21.55 29.30
N VAL A 104 -35.70 22.03 28.70
CA VAL A 104 -35.09 23.33 29.03
C VAL A 104 -36.03 24.48 28.66
N LEU A 105 -36.70 24.43 27.51
CA LEU A 105 -37.69 25.45 27.13
C LEU A 105 -38.87 25.50 28.10
N VAL A 106 -39.47 24.34 28.40
CA VAL A 106 -40.56 24.24 29.38
C VAL A 106 -40.12 24.78 30.74
N PHE A 107 -38.87 24.54 31.15
CA PHE A 107 -38.33 25.13 32.38
C PHE A 107 -38.24 26.66 32.33
N PHE A 108 -37.72 27.25 31.24
CA PHE A 108 -37.69 28.70 31.06
C PHE A 108 -39.09 29.31 31.01
N ASP A 109 -40.05 28.64 30.38
CA ASP A 109 -41.44 29.10 30.35
C ASP A 109 -42.08 29.08 31.75
N ILE A 110 -41.79 28.07 32.57
CA ILE A 110 -42.22 28.04 33.98
C ILE A 110 -41.65 29.23 34.75
N VAL A 111 -40.36 29.54 34.55
CA VAL A 111 -39.71 30.70 35.18
C VAL A 111 -40.34 32.01 34.69
N GLY A 112 -40.59 32.15 33.38
CA GLY A 112 -41.23 33.32 32.80
C GLY A 112 -42.66 33.53 33.30
N LEU A 113 -43.44 32.46 33.42
CA LEU A 113 -44.77 32.47 34.03
C LEU A 113 -44.71 32.90 35.51
N ALA A 114 -43.71 32.43 36.26
CA ALA A 114 -43.48 32.82 37.65
C ALA A 114 -43.06 34.30 37.78
N MET A 115 -42.42 34.87 36.76
CA MET A 115 -42.06 36.29 36.67
C MET A 115 -43.16 37.17 36.05
N GLY A 116 -44.33 36.62 35.70
CA GLY A 116 -45.47 37.36 35.18
C GLY A 116 -45.47 37.58 33.66
N LEU A 117 -44.59 36.93 32.90
CA LEU A 117 -44.49 37.01 31.44
C LEU A 117 -45.52 36.12 30.72
N TYR A 118 -46.80 36.23 31.10
CA TYR A 118 -47.84 35.30 30.65
C TYR A 118 -48.07 35.26 29.13
N ALA A 119 -48.00 36.42 28.46
CA ALA A 119 -48.26 36.52 27.02
C ALA A 119 -47.19 35.81 26.17
N GLU A 120 -45.95 35.75 26.67
CA GLU A 120 -44.81 35.18 25.96
C GLU A 120 -44.60 33.70 26.34
N SER A 121 -44.73 33.36 27.62
CA SER A 121 -44.40 32.02 28.13
C SER A 121 -45.56 31.01 28.09
N LEU A 122 -46.83 31.44 28.17
CA LEU A 122 -47.96 30.51 28.22
C LEU A 122 -48.17 29.72 26.91
N PRO A 123 -48.12 30.33 25.71
CA PRO A 123 -48.28 29.60 24.45
C PRO A 123 -47.16 28.58 24.22
N SER A 124 -45.90 28.96 24.54
CA SER A 124 -44.76 28.04 24.39
C SER A 124 -44.80 26.89 25.39
N PHE A 125 -45.16 27.15 26.64
CA PHE A 125 -45.29 26.12 27.67
C PHE A 125 -46.24 24.99 27.25
N ILE A 126 -47.41 25.35 26.71
CA ILE A 126 -48.42 24.38 26.27
C ILE A 126 -47.91 23.59 25.06
N ALA A 127 -47.37 24.27 24.05
CA ALA A 127 -46.89 23.63 22.83
C ALA A 127 -45.71 22.70 23.09
N CYS A 128 -44.66 23.19 23.78
CA CYS A 128 -43.47 22.42 24.13
C CYS A 128 -43.79 21.28 25.09
N GLY A 129 -44.70 21.49 26.05
CA GLY A 129 -45.17 20.45 26.98
C GLY A 129 -45.87 19.28 26.27
N LEU A 130 -46.77 19.56 25.33
CA LEU A 130 -47.45 18.53 24.55
C LEU A 130 -46.48 17.74 23.66
N LEU A 131 -45.55 18.42 22.99
CA LEU A 131 -44.51 17.79 22.16
C LEU A 131 -43.55 16.93 22.98
N LEU A 132 -43.18 17.38 24.19
CA LEU A 132 -42.34 16.63 25.12
C LEU A 132 -43.03 15.35 25.58
N VAL A 133 -44.31 15.40 25.96
CA VAL A 133 -45.10 14.21 26.33
C VAL A 133 -45.19 13.24 25.16
N LEU A 134 -45.48 13.72 23.95
CA LEU A 134 -45.54 12.88 22.74
C LEU A 134 -44.21 12.15 22.48
N LEU A 135 -43.06 12.82 22.63
CA LEU A 135 -41.74 12.22 22.48
C LEU A 135 -41.42 11.19 23.57
N ILE A 136 -41.80 11.45 24.81
CA ILE A 136 -41.60 10.50 25.92
C ILE A 136 -42.41 9.22 25.68
N VAL A 137 -43.65 9.35 25.21
CA VAL A 137 -44.50 8.20 24.86
C VAL A 137 -43.92 7.43 23.66
N ALA A 138 -43.40 8.13 22.66
CA ALA A 138 -42.77 7.55 21.47
C ALA A 138 -41.32 7.03 21.69
N ARG A 139 -40.80 7.00 22.94
CA ARG A 139 -39.39 6.62 23.23
C ARG A 139 -38.94 5.29 22.63
N ARG A 140 -39.85 4.33 22.47
CA ARG A 140 -39.54 2.99 21.95
C ARG A 140 -39.32 2.97 20.43
N GLU A 141 -39.74 4.02 19.73
CA GLU A 141 -39.57 4.17 18.29
C GLU A 141 -38.16 4.67 17.91
N PHE A 142 -37.39 5.16 18.89
CA PHE A 142 -35.98 5.54 18.73
C PHE A 142 -35.07 4.41 19.19
N TYR A 143 -35.05 3.31 18.43
CA TYR A 143 -34.34 2.08 18.81
C TYR A 143 -32.89 2.01 18.29
N ALA A 144 -32.50 2.84 17.30
CA ALA A 144 -31.24 2.68 16.59
C ALA A 144 -30.02 2.95 17.50
N ASP A 145 -29.10 1.99 17.54
CA ASP A 145 -27.89 2.08 18.36
C ASP A 145 -26.80 2.92 17.67
N SER A 146 -26.14 3.77 18.44
CA SER A 146 -24.97 4.54 18.00
C SER A 146 -23.73 3.98 18.69
N ARG A 147 -22.65 3.69 17.94
CA ARG A 147 -21.40 3.21 18.54
C ARG A 147 -20.86 4.24 19.54
N ARG A 148 -20.70 3.83 20.80
CA ARG A 148 -20.26 4.72 21.89
C ARG A 148 -18.90 5.40 21.62
N GLY A 149 -17.95 4.71 21.00
CA GLY A 149 -16.62 5.26 20.71
C GLY A 149 -16.57 6.30 19.57
N ALA A 150 -17.50 6.20 18.61
CA ALA A 150 -17.62 7.14 17.48
C ALA A 150 -18.14 8.52 17.93
N VAL A 151 -19.09 8.50 18.87
CA VAL A 151 -19.74 9.71 19.41
C VAL A 151 -18.74 10.59 20.15
N TRP A 152 -17.84 10.02 20.95
CA TRP A 152 -16.83 10.79 21.69
C TRP A 152 -15.83 11.49 20.77
N ARG A 153 -15.41 10.84 19.66
CA ARG A 153 -14.53 11.47 18.67
C ARG A 153 -15.23 12.61 17.94
N ALA A 154 -16.48 12.39 17.50
CA ALA A 154 -17.28 13.43 16.87
C ALA A 154 -17.50 14.63 17.82
N LEU A 155 -17.74 14.37 19.11
CA LEU A 155 -17.88 15.42 20.12
C LEU A 155 -16.56 16.17 20.33
N ALA A 156 -15.41 15.48 20.38
CA ALA A 156 -14.11 16.11 20.47
C ALA A 156 -13.83 17.01 19.25
N VAL A 157 -14.10 16.52 18.03
CA VAL A 157 -13.96 17.32 16.79
C VAL A 157 -14.89 18.52 16.80
N LEU A 158 -16.12 18.38 17.31
CA LEU A 158 -17.06 19.49 17.44
C LEU A 158 -16.54 20.56 18.42
N LEU A 159 -16.09 20.15 19.61
CA LEU A 159 -15.61 21.07 20.64
C LEU A 159 -14.36 21.83 20.19
N VAL A 160 -13.39 21.10 19.61
CA VAL A 160 -12.17 21.72 19.07
C VAL A 160 -12.50 22.64 17.89
N GLY A 161 -13.34 22.17 16.96
CA GLY A 161 -13.75 22.97 15.79
C GLY A 161 -14.50 24.25 16.18
N LEU A 162 -15.39 24.18 17.17
CA LEU A 162 -16.06 25.35 17.72
C LEU A 162 -15.07 26.28 18.44
N ALA A 163 -14.16 25.77 19.26
CA ALA A 163 -13.16 26.58 19.94
C ALA A 163 -12.28 27.37 18.94
N VAL A 164 -11.79 26.70 17.89
CA VAL A 164 -11.02 27.34 16.81
C VAL A 164 -11.86 28.38 16.07
N ALA A 165 -13.10 28.06 15.72
CA ALA A 165 -14.01 29.00 15.05
C ALA A 165 -14.32 30.24 15.93
N ILE A 166 -14.45 30.06 17.24
CA ILE A 166 -14.66 31.16 18.20
C ILE A 166 -13.41 32.05 18.28
N LEU A 167 -12.21 31.47 18.32
CA LEU A 167 -10.95 32.24 18.37
C LEU A 167 -10.72 33.04 17.09
N ILE A 168 -10.90 32.41 15.92
CA ILE A 168 -10.86 33.11 14.62
C ILE A 168 -11.91 34.21 14.57
N GLY A 169 -13.11 33.89 15.05
CA GLY A 169 -14.22 34.82 15.11
C GLY A 169 -13.96 36.04 15.99
N TRP A 170 -13.36 35.82 17.15
CA TRP A 170 -12.95 36.88 18.07
C TRP A 170 -11.89 37.77 17.43
N GLY A 171 -10.87 37.20 16.79
CA GLY A 171 -9.86 37.98 16.06
C GLY A 171 -10.44 38.83 14.93
N LEU A 172 -11.41 38.29 14.18
CA LEU A 172 -12.11 39.05 13.13
C LEU A 172 -12.96 40.20 13.68
N VAL A 173 -13.60 40.01 14.84
CA VAL A 173 -14.37 41.07 15.51
C VAL A 173 -13.44 42.10 16.13
N GLU A 174 -12.24 41.71 16.58
CA GLU A 174 -11.22 42.62 17.09
C GLU A 174 -10.68 43.53 15.98
N TRP A 175 -10.50 42.99 14.77
CA TRP A 175 -10.08 43.76 13.60
C TRP A 175 -11.18 44.66 13.03
N PHE A 176 -12.44 44.25 13.17
CA PHE A 176 -13.61 44.96 12.63
C PHE A 176 -14.71 45.14 13.68
N PRO A 177 -14.47 45.90 14.77
CA PRO A 177 -15.35 45.93 15.94
C PRO A 177 -16.66 46.69 15.70
N GLY A 178 -16.71 47.58 14.71
CA GLY A 178 -17.87 48.44 14.49
C GLY A 178 -18.17 49.29 15.73
N THR A 179 -19.37 49.14 16.29
CA THR A 179 -19.78 49.85 17.52
C THR A 179 -19.75 48.98 18.78
N LEU A 180 -19.24 47.74 18.71
CA LEU A 180 -19.28 46.77 19.81
C LEU A 180 -18.16 47.04 20.84
N ALA A 181 -18.53 47.12 22.13
CA ALA A 181 -17.62 47.30 23.25
C ALA A 181 -16.60 46.14 23.36
N SER A 182 -15.37 46.44 23.77
CA SER A 182 -14.26 45.47 23.78
C SER A 182 -14.54 44.24 24.65
N GLU A 183 -15.12 44.45 25.83
CA GLU A 183 -15.53 43.39 26.77
C GLU A 183 -16.60 42.44 26.22
N GLU A 184 -17.39 42.87 25.24
CA GLU A 184 -18.49 42.08 24.68
C GLU A 184 -18.08 41.25 23.45
N ARG A 185 -16.89 41.48 22.86
CA ARG A 185 -16.51 40.94 21.55
C ARG A 185 -16.37 39.42 21.52
N LEU A 186 -15.75 38.83 22.54
CA LEU A 186 -15.57 37.39 22.65
C LEU A 186 -16.91 36.68 22.84
N VAL A 187 -17.74 37.18 23.75
CA VAL A 187 -19.07 36.62 24.04
C VAL A 187 -19.98 36.73 22.81
N TRP A 188 -19.90 37.85 22.09
CA TRP A 188 -20.63 38.03 20.85
C TRP A 188 -20.17 37.07 19.75
N ALA A 189 -18.87 36.90 19.53
CA ALA A 189 -18.32 35.96 18.54
C ALA A 189 -18.69 34.52 18.88
N ALA A 190 -18.57 34.12 20.15
CA ALA A 190 -18.98 32.81 20.66
C ALA A 190 -20.47 32.54 20.40
N SER A 191 -21.34 33.51 20.72
CA SER A 191 -22.76 33.41 20.43
C SER A 191 -23.03 33.18 18.95
N ARG A 192 -22.38 33.90 18.03
CA ARG A 192 -22.62 33.76 16.58
C ARG A 192 -22.11 32.44 15.99
N VAL A 193 -20.95 31.96 16.44
CA VAL A 193 -20.43 30.64 16.02
C VAL A 193 -21.33 29.51 16.52
N CYS A 194 -21.86 29.63 17.73
CA CYS A 194 -22.73 28.62 18.34
C CYS A 194 -24.23 28.73 17.95
N GLY A 195 -24.57 29.42 16.86
CA GLY A 195 -25.94 29.47 16.34
C GLY A 195 -26.79 30.68 16.78
N GLY A 196 -26.21 31.63 17.52
CA GLY A 196 -26.85 32.88 17.93
C GLY A 196 -27.71 32.75 19.18
N LEU A 197 -27.27 31.95 20.15
CA LEU A 197 -28.02 31.62 21.38
C LEU A 197 -28.34 32.84 22.27
N VAL A 198 -27.58 33.93 22.14
CA VAL A 198 -27.83 35.18 22.87
C VAL A 198 -28.47 36.21 21.92
N PRO A 199 -29.62 36.82 22.29
CA PRO A 199 -30.27 37.85 21.49
C PRO A 199 -29.35 39.02 21.16
N SER A 200 -29.52 39.59 19.96
CA SER A 200 -28.70 40.74 19.53
C SER A 200 -28.97 42.01 20.34
N SER A 201 -30.09 42.07 21.08
CA SER A 201 -30.45 43.16 21.99
C SER A 201 -29.65 43.15 23.30
N SER A 202 -28.97 42.05 23.63
CA SER A 202 -28.15 41.92 24.85
C SER A 202 -26.76 42.55 24.74
N PHE A 203 -26.44 43.18 23.61
CA PHE A 203 -25.13 43.77 23.31
C PHE A 203 -25.27 45.26 23.01
N SER A 204 -24.33 46.07 23.50
CA SER A 204 -24.34 47.53 23.39
C SER A 204 -24.03 48.06 21.97
N GLY A 205 -23.50 47.19 21.09
CA GLY A 205 -23.11 47.55 19.72
C GLY A 205 -23.18 46.42 18.70
N ARG A 206 -22.74 46.69 17.46
CA ARG A 206 -22.88 45.76 16.33
C ARG A 206 -21.66 45.80 15.39
N PRO A 207 -20.98 44.67 15.16
CA PRO A 207 -19.99 44.55 14.09
C PRO A 207 -20.64 44.56 12.68
N PRO A 208 -19.86 44.67 11.59
CA PRO A 208 -20.36 44.60 10.22
C PRO A 208 -21.21 43.36 9.93
N ARG A 209 -22.33 43.53 9.21
CA ARG A 209 -23.28 42.45 8.90
C ARG A 209 -22.66 41.24 8.19
N LYS A 210 -21.57 41.43 7.43
CA LYS A 210 -20.86 40.34 6.75
C LYS A 210 -20.23 39.36 7.75
N LEU A 211 -19.77 39.83 8.92
CA LEU A 211 -19.18 38.97 9.94
C LEU A 211 -20.19 37.99 10.53
N PHE A 212 -21.46 38.38 10.66
CA PHE A 212 -22.52 37.46 11.12
C PHE A 212 -22.61 36.22 10.24
N PHE A 213 -22.55 36.39 8.92
CA PHE A 213 -22.61 35.28 7.98
C PHE A 213 -21.35 34.41 8.05
N VAL A 214 -20.16 35.04 8.10
CA VAL A 214 -18.87 34.34 8.18
C VAL A 214 -18.75 33.50 9.46
N LEU A 215 -19.11 34.06 10.61
CA LEU A 215 -19.08 33.35 11.91
C LEU A 215 -20.08 32.19 11.93
N GLY A 216 -21.28 32.40 11.38
CA GLY A 216 -22.26 31.34 11.21
C GLY A 216 -21.79 30.23 10.26
N LEU A 217 -21.03 30.58 9.21
CA LEU A 217 -20.41 29.61 8.30
C LEU A 217 -19.30 28.81 9.00
N LEU A 218 -18.44 29.43 9.80
CA LEU A 218 -17.41 28.74 10.57
C LEU A 218 -18.02 27.73 11.56
N GLY A 219 -19.09 28.12 12.28
CA GLY A 219 -19.83 27.22 13.15
C GLY A 219 -20.50 26.06 12.39
N ALA A 220 -21.09 26.35 11.22
CA ALA A 220 -21.67 25.32 10.34
C ALA A 220 -20.61 24.30 9.87
N LEU A 221 -19.43 24.77 9.47
CA LEU A 221 -18.33 23.91 9.04
C LEU A 221 -17.82 23.01 10.19
N ALA A 222 -17.71 23.55 11.41
CA ALA A 222 -17.33 22.77 12.59
C ALA A 222 -18.34 21.63 12.87
N GLN A 223 -19.64 21.91 12.75
CA GLN A 223 -20.70 20.90 12.91
C GLN A 223 -20.70 19.86 11.79
N LEU A 224 -20.55 20.28 10.53
CA LEU A 224 -20.45 19.35 9.39
C LEU A 224 -19.23 18.44 9.52
N ASN A 225 -18.10 18.94 10.01
CA ASN A 225 -16.88 18.15 10.21
C ASN A 225 -17.03 17.12 11.35
N ALA A 226 -17.68 17.52 12.45
CA ALA A 226 -18.02 16.59 13.53
C ALA A 226 -18.91 15.45 13.04
N VAL A 227 -19.89 15.75 12.19
CA VAL A 227 -20.78 14.75 11.60
C VAL A 227 -20.09 13.88 10.56
N ALA A 228 -19.23 14.46 9.72
CA ALA A 228 -18.39 13.70 8.81
C ALA A 228 -17.51 12.70 9.58
N THR A 229 -16.96 13.11 10.73
CA THR A 229 -16.19 12.25 11.63
C THR A 229 -17.06 11.14 12.23
N LEU A 230 -18.29 11.47 12.65
CA LEU A 230 -19.26 10.49 13.15
C LEU A 230 -19.57 9.42 12.08
N PHE A 231 -19.90 9.82 10.85
CA PHE A 231 -20.21 8.88 9.77
C PHE A 231 -18.98 8.09 9.28
N ARG A 232 -17.79 8.72 9.26
CA ARG A 232 -16.52 8.04 8.91
C ARG A 232 -16.20 6.92 9.90
N SER A 233 -16.47 7.11 11.19
CA SER A 233 -16.29 6.07 12.22
C SER A 233 -17.39 5.00 12.26
N GLN A 234 -18.47 5.18 11.49
CA GLN A 234 -19.54 4.18 11.31
C GLN A 234 -19.29 3.26 10.12
N ARG A 235 -18.31 3.53 9.24
CA ARG A 235 -17.85 2.54 8.26
C ARG A 235 -17.41 1.28 9.01
N LEU A 236 -18.16 0.19 8.85
CA LEU A 236 -17.58 -1.11 9.11
C LEU A 236 -16.51 -1.30 8.05
N GLU A 237 -15.25 -1.41 8.47
CA GLU A 237 -14.35 -2.29 7.74
C GLU A 237 -14.85 -3.71 8.02
N ALA A 238 -15.82 -4.06 7.19
CA ALA A 238 -16.48 -5.34 7.07
C ALA A 238 -15.52 -6.27 6.35
N ALA A 239 -14.55 -6.80 7.08
CA ALA A 239 -13.68 -7.84 6.55
C ALA A 239 -14.19 -9.21 7.01
N LEU A 240 -14.15 -10.22 6.14
CA LEU A 240 -14.34 -11.63 6.52
C LEU A 240 -13.27 -11.99 7.56
N ARG A 241 -13.62 -12.70 8.64
CA ARG A 241 -12.72 -13.07 9.74
C ARG A 241 -12.86 -14.55 10.11
N GLY A 242 -11.75 -15.18 10.53
CA GLY A 242 -11.77 -16.56 11.00
C GLY A 242 -12.11 -17.57 9.90
N ASP A 243 -13.05 -18.48 10.17
CA ASP A 243 -13.50 -19.55 9.27
C ASP A 243 -14.66 -19.14 8.33
N GLU A 244 -15.05 -17.86 8.32
CA GLU A 244 -16.18 -17.34 7.52
C GLU A 244 -15.98 -17.55 6.00
N GLU A 245 -14.79 -17.26 5.45
CA GLU A 245 -14.50 -17.46 4.03
C GLU A 245 -14.58 -18.95 3.65
N ALA A 246 -14.05 -19.84 4.50
CA ALA A 246 -14.09 -21.28 4.28
C ALA A 246 -15.54 -21.81 4.25
N ARG A 247 -16.42 -21.28 5.11
CA ARG A 247 -17.86 -21.62 5.11
C ARG A 247 -18.59 -21.14 3.87
N ILE A 248 -18.33 -19.91 3.44
CA ILE A 248 -18.90 -19.37 2.19
C ILE A 248 -18.47 -20.25 1.00
N ARG A 249 -17.18 -20.62 0.92
CA ARG A 249 -16.67 -21.52 -0.13
C ARG A 249 -17.31 -22.91 -0.08
N ALA A 250 -17.51 -23.48 1.10
CA ALA A 250 -18.21 -24.76 1.27
C ALA A 250 -19.66 -24.69 0.77
N LEU A 251 -20.38 -23.62 1.12
CA LEU A 251 -21.75 -23.37 0.63
C LEU A 251 -21.80 -23.16 -0.88
N LEU A 252 -20.84 -22.45 -1.47
CA LEU A 252 -20.74 -22.27 -2.93
C LEU A 252 -20.46 -23.58 -3.66
N ARG A 253 -19.60 -24.46 -3.11
CA ARG A 253 -19.34 -25.78 -3.70
C ARG A 253 -20.59 -26.66 -3.69
N ALA A 254 -21.40 -26.60 -2.64
CA ALA A 254 -22.60 -27.40 -2.50
C ALA A 254 -23.81 -26.84 -3.25
N TYR A 255 -24.00 -25.51 -3.25
CA TYR A 255 -25.24 -24.86 -3.70
C TYR A 255 -25.04 -23.73 -4.74
N GLY A 256 -23.80 -23.36 -5.07
CA GLY A 256 -23.48 -22.21 -5.94
C GLY A 256 -23.61 -22.48 -7.45
N ALA A 257 -24.29 -23.55 -7.87
CA ALA A 257 -24.45 -23.87 -9.28
C ALA A 257 -25.37 -22.89 -10.03
N ASP A 258 -26.29 -22.22 -9.33
CA ASP A 258 -27.33 -21.43 -10.00
C ASP A 258 -27.01 -19.93 -10.07
N ASP A 259 -25.93 -19.47 -9.45
CA ASP A 259 -25.54 -18.05 -9.47
C ASP A 259 -24.09 -17.87 -9.93
N SER A 260 -23.92 -17.35 -11.14
CA SER A 260 -22.63 -17.03 -11.75
C SER A 260 -21.84 -15.95 -11.02
N LEU A 261 -22.51 -15.11 -10.22
CA LEU A 261 -21.86 -14.06 -9.43
C LEU A 261 -21.62 -14.49 -7.97
N GLY A 262 -22.04 -15.70 -7.59
CA GLY A 262 -21.96 -16.18 -6.20
C GLY A 262 -20.53 -16.23 -5.65
N TYR A 263 -19.53 -16.51 -6.50
CA TYR A 263 -18.14 -16.60 -6.08
C TYR A 263 -17.58 -15.27 -5.55
N PHE A 264 -18.10 -14.13 -6.02
CA PHE A 264 -17.71 -12.79 -5.55
C PHE A 264 -18.16 -12.50 -4.11
N ALA A 265 -18.99 -13.36 -3.50
CA ALA A 265 -19.29 -13.32 -2.06
C ALA A 265 -18.05 -13.61 -1.19
N THR A 266 -17.01 -14.23 -1.75
CA THR A 266 -15.75 -14.56 -1.04
C THR A 266 -14.79 -13.37 -0.87
N ARG A 267 -15.14 -12.18 -1.39
CA ARG A 267 -14.31 -10.97 -1.23
C ARG A 267 -14.09 -10.64 0.25
N ARG A 268 -12.84 -10.35 0.61
CA ARG A 268 -12.46 -10.04 2.00
C ARG A 268 -12.82 -8.64 2.47
N ASP A 269 -13.34 -7.76 1.60
CA ASP A 269 -13.90 -6.45 1.97
C ASP A 269 -15.42 -6.47 2.21
N LYS A 270 -16.02 -7.67 2.26
CA LYS A 270 -17.41 -7.94 2.64
C LYS A 270 -17.47 -8.51 4.05
N ALA A 271 -18.55 -8.18 4.77
CA ALA A 271 -18.97 -8.90 5.96
C ALA A 271 -20.05 -9.90 5.58
N VAL A 272 -20.30 -10.86 6.48
CA VAL A 272 -21.28 -11.92 6.27
C VAL A 272 -22.25 -12.01 7.44
N VAL A 273 -23.51 -12.32 7.15
CA VAL A 273 -24.49 -12.79 8.14
C VAL A 273 -24.94 -14.18 7.72
N PHE A 274 -24.74 -15.17 8.59
CA PHE A 274 -25.24 -16.52 8.39
C PHE A 274 -26.68 -16.65 8.91
N SER A 275 -27.47 -17.50 8.25
CA SER A 275 -28.69 -18.06 8.82
C SER A 275 -28.39 -18.78 10.14
N PRO A 276 -29.35 -18.85 11.08
CA PRO A 276 -29.16 -19.58 12.34
C PRO A 276 -28.76 -21.05 12.16
N SER A 277 -29.15 -21.68 11.04
CA SER A 277 -28.78 -23.06 10.70
C SER A 277 -27.37 -23.19 10.12
N GLY A 278 -26.72 -22.10 9.72
CA GLY A 278 -25.43 -22.10 9.02
C GLY A 278 -25.48 -22.55 7.56
N LYS A 279 -26.67 -22.85 7.00
CA LYS A 279 -26.85 -23.38 5.64
C LYS A 279 -26.96 -22.33 4.54
N ALA A 280 -27.18 -21.07 4.90
CA ALA A 280 -27.19 -19.94 3.98
C ALA A 280 -26.57 -18.70 4.61
N ALA A 281 -26.11 -17.75 3.79
CA ALA A 281 -25.47 -16.51 4.22
C ALA A 281 -25.74 -15.34 3.26
N VAL A 282 -25.80 -14.12 3.80
CA VAL A 282 -25.85 -12.87 3.01
C VAL A 282 -24.55 -12.10 3.24
N THR A 283 -23.83 -11.83 2.15
CA THR A 283 -22.62 -10.99 2.20
C THR A 283 -22.94 -9.55 1.84
N TYR A 284 -22.38 -8.61 2.60
CA TYR A 284 -22.75 -7.20 2.51
C TYR A 284 -21.60 -6.26 2.90
N ARG A 285 -21.74 -5.00 2.51
CA ARG A 285 -20.88 -3.89 2.92
C ARG A 285 -21.75 -2.68 3.26
N VAL A 286 -21.29 -1.81 4.15
CA VAL A 286 -22.03 -0.60 4.53
C VAL A 286 -21.39 0.64 3.93
N GLU A 287 -22.07 1.28 2.98
CA GLU A 287 -21.63 2.53 2.34
C GLU A 287 -22.72 3.60 2.45
N ALA A 288 -22.34 4.81 2.84
CA ALA A 288 -23.25 5.95 2.97
C ALA A 288 -24.55 5.67 3.76
N GLY A 289 -24.49 4.81 4.78
CA GLY A 289 -25.66 4.42 5.58
C GLY A 289 -26.61 3.42 4.90
N VAL A 290 -26.17 2.81 3.81
CA VAL A 290 -26.84 1.72 3.10
C VAL A 290 -26.11 0.43 3.41
N CYS A 291 -26.84 -0.57 3.90
CA CYS A 291 -26.36 -1.94 4.04
C CYS A 291 -26.56 -2.61 2.68
N LEU A 292 -25.50 -2.65 1.87
CA LEU A 292 -25.53 -3.11 0.49
C LEU A 292 -25.06 -4.57 0.42
N ALA A 293 -25.99 -5.48 0.15
CA ALA A 293 -25.69 -6.87 -0.16
C ALA A 293 -25.35 -7.05 -1.65
N SER A 294 -24.58 -8.08 -1.96
CA SER A 294 -24.10 -8.39 -3.31
C SER A 294 -24.61 -9.76 -3.74
N GLY A 295 -25.29 -9.82 -4.88
CA GLY A 295 -25.77 -11.07 -5.47
C GLY A 295 -26.88 -11.75 -4.66
N ASP A 296 -27.03 -13.06 -4.90
CA ASP A 296 -27.99 -13.89 -4.18
C ASP A 296 -27.45 -14.30 -2.79
N PRO A 297 -28.32 -14.70 -1.85
CA PRO A 297 -27.85 -15.40 -0.65
C PRO A 297 -27.07 -16.66 -1.04
N VAL A 298 -25.92 -16.87 -0.40
CA VAL A 298 -25.06 -18.04 -0.65
C VAL A 298 -25.54 -19.21 0.18
N GLY A 299 -25.79 -20.37 -0.43
CA GLY A 299 -26.14 -21.61 0.27
C GLY A 299 -27.53 -22.13 -0.07
N ASP A 300 -28.08 -22.98 0.80
CA ASP A 300 -29.36 -23.67 0.61
C ASP A 300 -30.53 -22.70 0.46
N ARG A 301 -31.28 -22.81 -0.64
CA ARG A 301 -32.45 -21.98 -0.96
C ARG A 301 -33.53 -22.03 0.12
N GLU A 302 -33.68 -23.16 0.83
CA GLU A 302 -34.64 -23.27 1.93
C GLU A 302 -34.24 -22.42 3.15
N ALA A 303 -32.94 -22.16 3.32
CA ALA A 303 -32.40 -21.35 4.40
C ALA A 303 -32.26 -19.85 4.04
N TRP A 304 -32.49 -19.46 2.78
CA TRP A 304 -32.41 -18.07 2.33
C TRP A 304 -33.32 -17.12 3.14
N PRO A 305 -34.60 -17.43 3.43
CA PRO A 305 -35.46 -16.51 4.19
C PRO A 305 -34.88 -16.15 5.56
N HIS A 306 -34.29 -17.13 6.26
CA HIS A 306 -33.69 -16.90 7.56
C HIS A 306 -32.38 -16.09 7.49
N ALA A 307 -31.57 -16.28 6.45
CA ALA A 307 -30.37 -15.47 6.24
C ALA A 307 -30.74 -14.01 5.90
N ILE A 308 -31.75 -13.81 5.04
CA ILE A 308 -32.27 -12.48 4.68
C ILE A 308 -32.86 -11.79 5.91
N GLU A 309 -33.64 -12.50 6.72
CA GLU A 309 -34.22 -11.94 7.95
C GLU A 309 -33.15 -11.52 8.96
N ALA A 310 -32.13 -12.36 9.18
CA ALA A 310 -31.00 -12.03 10.05
C ALA A 310 -30.23 -10.79 9.57
N TRP A 311 -30.04 -10.66 8.25
CA TRP A 311 -29.41 -9.48 7.64
C TRP A 311 -30.28 -8.23 7.74
N LEU A 312 -31.59 -8.33 7.50
CA LEU A 312 -32.54 -7.23 7.67
C LEU A 312 -32.62 -6.79 9.15
N ASP A 313 -32.56 -7.71 10.09
CA ASP A 313 -32.46 -7.41 11.52
C ASP A 313 -31.20 -6.63 11.85
N LEU A 314 -30.06 -7.02 11.27
CA LEU A 314 -28.83 -6.28 11.41
C LEU A 314 -28.97 -4.85 10.86
N ALA A 315 -29.51 -4.70 9.65
CA ALA A 315 -29.77 -3.39 9.05
C ALA A 315 -30.70 -2.53 9.92
N ARG A 316 -31.76 -3.13 10.50
CA ARG A 316 -32.68 -2.46 11.43
C ARG A 316 -31.99 -1.98 12.70
N ARG A 317 -31.17 -2.83 13.34
CA ARG A 317 -30.46 -2.49 14.61
C ARG A 317 -29.62 -1.21 14.48
N TYR A 318 -29.01 -1.02 13.32
CA TYR A 318 -28.16 0.14 13.02
C TYR A 318 -28.84 1.23 12.19
N ALA A 319 -30.13 1.07 11.87
CA ALA A 319 -30.91 1.93 10.98
C ALA A 319 -30.23 2.19 9.62
N TRP A 320 -29.62 1.16 9.04
CA TRP A 320 -29.13 1.20 7.66
C TRP A 320 -30.26 0.91 6.69
N ALA A 321 -30.25 1.60 5.55
CA ALA A 321 -31.16 1.27 4.45
C ALA A 321 -30.70 -0.05 3.81
N PRO A 322 -31.52 -1.12 3.81
CA PRO A 322 -31.16 -2.37 3.14
C PRO A 322 -31.27 -2.20 1.62
N ALA A 323 -30.25 -2.65 0.90
CA ALA A 323 -30.26 -2.76 -0.54
C ALA A 323 -29.46 -3.98 -1.00
N VAL A 324 -29.83 -4.54 -2.15
CA VAL A 324 -29.13 -5.68 -2.76
C VAL A 324 -28.84 -5.34 -4.21
N MET A 325 -27.63 -5.60 -4.68
CA MET A 325 -27.23 -5.34 -6.07
C MET A 325 -26.88 -6.65 -6.79
N GLY A 326 -27.33 -6.79 -8.04
CA GLY A 326 -26.90 -7.86 -8.94
C GLY A 326 -27.49 -9.23 -8.62
N THR A 327 -28.64 -9.27 -7.94
CA THR A 327 -29.32 -10.53 -7.60
C THR A 327 -30.01 -11.12 -8.84
N SER A 328 -30.06 -12.44 -8.94
CA SER A 328 -30.85 -13.16 -9.96
C SER A 328 -32.35 -12.92 -9.74
N GLU A 329 -33.17 -13.38 -10.67
CA GLU A 329 -34.62 -13.34 -10.51
C GLU A 329 -35.10 -14.12 -9.26
N ASP A 330 -34.45 -15.25 -8.95
CA ASP A 330 -34.80 -16.08 -7.80
C ASP A 330 -34.40 -15.41 -6.47
N GLY A 331 -33.21 -14.81 -6.42
CA GLY A 331 -32.79 -14.02 -5.28
C GLY A 331 -33.68 -12.78 -5.09
N ALA A 332 -34.04 -12.08 -6.17
CA ALA A 332 -34.97 -10.95 -6.14
C ALA A 332 -36.34 -11.37 -5.57
N LYS A 333 -36.87 -12.53 -5.96
CA LYS A 333 -38.11 -13.08 -5.40
C LYS A 333 -37.95 -13.37 -3.90
N ALA A 334 -36.81 -13.90 -3.45
CA ALA A 334 -36.57 -14.16 -2.04
C ALA A 334 -36.49 -12.88 -1.20
N PHE A 335 -35.76 -11.86 -1.69
CA PHE A 335 -35.69 -10.54 -1.07
C PHE A 335 -37.06 -9.82 -1.09
N ALA A 336 -37.84 -9.96 -2.15
CA ALA A 336 -39.18 -9.39 -2.24
C ALA A 336 -40.16 -10.00 -1.25
N ARG A 337 -40.10 -11.32 -1.02
CA ARG A 337 -40.87 -11.99 0.04
C ARG A 337 -40.53 -11.48 1.44
N ALA A 338 -39.31 -10.99 1.65
CA ALA A 338 -38.87 -10.38 2.90
C ALA A 338 -39.23 -8.88 3.02
N GLY A 339 -39.98 -8.33 2.06
CA GLY A 339 -40.51 -6.96 2.09
C GLY A 339 -39.69 -5.90 1.35
N LEU A 340 -38.74 -6.30 0.49
CA LEU A 340 -37.99 -5.38 -0.37
C LEU A 340 -38.69 -5.18 -1.72
N GLY A 341 -38.64 -3.98 -2.28
CA GLY A 341 -38.98 -3.75 -3.69
C GLY A 341 -37.86 -4.26 -4.60
N ALA A 342 -38.19 -4.70 -5.81
CA ALA A 342 -37.23 -5.12 -6.83
C ALA A 342 -37.39 -4.29 -8.10
N LEU A 343 -36.27 -3.86 -8.69
CA LEU A 343 -36.20 -3.19 -9.98
C LEU A 343 -35.16 -3.89 -10.85
N GLU A 344 -35.43 -4.03 -12.13
CA GLU A 344 -34.45 -4.56 -13.07
C GLU A 344 -33.27 -3.59 -13.19
N LEU A 345 -32.05 -4.11 -13.02
CA LEU A 345 -30.81 -3.33 -13.06
C LEU A 345 -30.13 -3.46 -14.43
N GLY A 346 -30.23 -4.62 -15.07
CA GLY A 346 -29.65 -4.92 -16.39
C GLY A 346 -29.58 -6.42 -16.64
N ASP A 347 -28.70 -6.84 -17.55
CA ASP A 347 -28.60 -8.24 -17.96
C ASP A 347 -27.17 -8.76 -17.92
N GLU A 348 -27.02 -10.02 -17.50
CA GLU A 348 -25.77 -10.77 -17.57
C GLU A 348 -25.67 -11.54 -18.89
N ALA A 349 -24.48 -11.50 -19.51
CA ALA A 349 -24.19 -12.22 -20.74
C ALA A 349 -23.58 -13.61 -20.45
N ILE A 350 -24.32 -14.67 -20.72
CA ILE A 350 -23.86 -16.06 -20.57
C ILE A 350 -23.66 -16.71 -21.94
N LEU A 351 -22.46 -17.24 -22.16
CA LEU A 351 -22.12 -18.04 -23.33
C LEU A 351 -22.28 -19.53 -23.01
N HIS A 352 -23.02 -20.24 -23.85
CA HIS A 352 -23.08 -21.70 -23.83
C HIS A 352 -22.10 -22.27 -24.84
N VAL A 353 -21.08 -22.99 -24.36
CA VAL A 353 -19.97 -23.49 -25.18
C VAL A 353 -20.48 -24.37 -26.33
N ALA A 354 -21.50 -25.20 -26.08
CA ALA A 354 -22.09 -26.07 -27.10
C ALA A 354 -22.75 -25.31 -28.27
N GLY A 355 -23.21 -24.08 -28.04
CA GLY A 355 -23.82 -23.23 -29.05
C GLY A 355 -22.88 -22.18 -29.67
N PHE A 356 -21.63 -22.11 -29.21
CA PHE A 356 -20.66 -21.13 -29.69
C PHE A 356 -20.00 -21.61 -30.99
N ASP A 357 -20.41 -21.04 -32.11
CA ASP A 357 -19.83 -21.30 -33.43
C ASP A 357 -19.23 -20.02 -34.03
N LEU A 358 -17.90 -19.92 -34.01
CA LEU A 358 -17.17 -18.76 -34.56
C LEU A 358 -17.34 -18.63 -36.09
N ASP A 359 -17.58 -19.73 -36.80
CA ASP A 359 -17.74 -19.74 -38.26
C ASP A 359 -19.17 -19.43 -38.71
N GLY A 360 -20.10 -19.34 -37.76
CA GLY A 360 -21.49 -18.95 -37.97
C GLY A 360 -21.66 -17.63 -38.74
N ARG A 361 -22.78 -17.51 -39.47
CA ARG A 361 -23.08 -16.36 -40.34
C ARG A 361 -23.10 -15.03 -39.56
N ASP A 362 -23.60 -15.07 -38.33
CA ASP A 362 -23.78 -13.88 -37.49
C ASP A 362 -22.52 -13.49 -36.71
N MET A 363 -21.52 -14.38 -36.62
CA MET A 363 -20.23 -14.14 -35.96
C MET A 363 -19.20 -13.42 -36.83
N ARG A 364 -19.59 -12.88 -37.99
CA ARG A 364 -18.67 -12.27 -38.98
C ARG A 364 -17.74 -11.23 -38.36
N VAL A 365 -18.26 -10.36 -37.49
CA VAL A 365 -17.47 -9.28 -36.86
C VAL A 365 -16.44 -9.84 -35.89
N THR A 366 -16.87 -10.74 -35.01
CA THR A 366 -16.02 -11.43 -34.02
C THR A 366 -14.94 -12.27 -34.73
N ARG A 367 -15.33 -13.04 -35.75
CA ARG A 367 -14.41 -13.82 -36.60
C ARG A 367 -13.37 -12.96 -37.29
N GLN A 368 -13.76 -11.81 -37.85
CA GLN A 368 -12.81 -10.86 -38.45
C GLN A 368 -11.83 -10.27 -37.42
N ALA A 369 -12.26 -10.00 -36.19
CA ALA A 369 -11.40 -9.56 -35.10
C ALA A 369 -10.41 -10.66 -34.69
N VAL A 370 -10.89 -11.88 -34.48
CA VAL A 370 -10.09 -13.07 -34.14
C VAL A 370 -9.03 -13.35 -35.21
N HIS A 371 -9.41 -13.38 -36.50
CA HIS A 371 -8.44 -13.60 -37.59
C HIS A 371 -7.43 -12.47 -37.73
N ARG A 372 -7.78 -11.23 -37.37
CA ARG A 372 -6.83 -10.12 -37.38
C ARG A 372 -5.74 -10.34 -36.34
N VAL A 373 -6.10 -10.77 -35.14
CA VAL A 373 -5.13 -11.08 -34.07
C VAL A 373 -4.31 -12.32 -34.44
N ARG A 374 -4.93 -13.40 -34.92
CA ARG A 374 -4.20 -14.60 -35.38
C ARG A 374 -3.17 -14.30 -36.48
N ARG A 375 -3.45 -13.35 -37.39
CA ARG A 375 -2.49 -12.93 -38.44
C ARG A 375 -1.23 -12.23 -37.90
N THR A 376 -1.27 -11.72 -36.68
CA THR A 376 -0.06 -11.18 -36.00
C THR A 376 0.84 -12.28 -35.44
N GLY A 377 0.41 -13.55 -35.52
CA GLY A 377 1.10 -14.69 -34.92
C GLY A 377 0.83 -14.85 -33.42
N ALA A 378 -0.08 -14.07 -32.85
CA ALA A 378 -0.44 -14.17 -31.44
C ALA A 378 -1.07 -15.54 -31.10
N THR A 379 -0.69 -16.09 -29.94
CA THR A 379 -1.19 -17.36 -29.41
C THR A 379 -1.93 -17.14 -28.10
N CYS A 380 -2.80 -18.08 -27.71
CA CYS A 380 -3.52 -18.03 -26.45
C CYS A 380 -3.15 -19.24 -25.58
N ARG A 381 -2.96 -19.00 -24.29
CA ARG A 381 -2.68 -20.03 -23.28
C ARG A 381 -3.72 -19.96 -22.18
N VAL A 382 -4.34 -21.10 -21.87
CA VAL A 382 -5.35 -21.23 -20.79
C VAL A 382 -4.80 -22.17 -19.72
N ARG A 383 -4.79 -21.74 -18.46
CA ARG A 383 -4.21 -22.47 -17.33
C ARG A 383 -5.02 -22.25 -16.05
N ARG A 384 -4.94 -23.19 -15.10
CA ARG A 384 -5.46 -22.96 -13.74
C ARG A 384 -4.46 -22.14 -12.94
N HIS A 385 -4.95 -21.32 -12.01
CA HIS A 385 -4.08 -20.59 -11.09
C HIS A 385 -3.14 -21.53 -10.33
N SER A 386 -3.63 -22.70 -9.90
CA SER A 386 -2.83 -23.74 -9.22
C SER A 386 -1.74 -24.40 -10.08
N SER A 387 -1.78 -24.23 -11.41
CA SER A 387 -0.75 -24.76 -12.32
C SER A 387 0.37 -23.75 -12.61
N LEU A 388 0.21 -22.50 -12.15
CA LEU A 388 1.22 -21.46 -12.25
C LEU A 388 2.20 -21.61 -11.10
N THR A 389 3.48 -21.42 -11.39
CA THR A 389 4.45 -21.17 -10.31
C THR A 389 4.16 -19.82 -9.66
N ASP A 390 4.55 -19.65 -8.40
CA ASP A 390 4.48 -18.35 -7.72
C ASP A 390 5.14 -17.24 -8.55
N GLU A 391 6.20 -17.63 -9.28
CA GLU A 391 6.97 -16.75 -10.16
C GLU A 391 6.12 -16.23 -11.33
N GLU A 392 5.54 -17.15 -12.09
CA GLU A 392 4.67 -16.77 -13.21
C GLU A 392 3.46 -15.95 -12.75
N MET A 393 2.87 -16.28 -11.60
CA MET A 393 1.73 -15.56 -11.05
C MET A 393 2.09 -14.11 -10.70
N GLU A 394 3.27 -13.87 -10.11
CA GLU A 394 3.71 -12.53 -9.75
C GLU A 394 3.98 -11.65 -10.98
N GLU A 395 4.62 -12.18 -12.02
CA GLU A 395 4.80 -11.46 -13.29
C GLU A 395 3.44 -11.05 -13.91
N LEU A 396 2.43 -11.92 -13.79
CA LEU A 396 1.09 -11.67 -14.31
C LEU A 396 0.35 -10.59 -13.49
N ILE A 397 0.51 -10.58 -12.17
CA ILE A 397 -0.03 -9.54 -11.29
C ILE A 397 0.62 -8.20 -11.61
N ASP A 398 1.95 -8.13 -11.71
CA ASP A 398 2.68 -6.90 -12.02
C ASP A 398 2.23 -6.29 -13.35
N LYS A 399 2.03 -7.13 -14.38
CA LYS A 399 1.50 -6.67 -15.68
C LYS A 399 0.04 -6.24 -15.59
N ALA A 400 -0.81 -6.99 -14.87
CA ALA A 400 -2.21 -6.61 -14.66
C ALA A 400 -2.34 -5.24 -13.99
N ASP A 401 -1.45 -4.96 -13.04
CA ASP A 401 -1.36 -3.73 -12.28
C ASP A 401 -0.80 -2.56 -13.12
N ALA A 402 0.22 -2.81 -13.93
CA ALA A 402 0.79 -1.81 -14.83
C ALA A 402 -0.21 -1.38 -15.93
N TRP A 403 -1.10 -2.28 -16.35
CA TRP A 403 -2.15 -1.99 -17.35
C TRP A 403 -3.43 -1.38 -16.75
N ARG A 404 -3.39 -0.94 -15.49
CA ARG A 404 -4.52 -0.34 -14.79
C ARG A 404 -4.71 1.13 -15.17
N ASP A 405 -5.92 1.50 -15.62
CA ASP A 405 -6.25 2.87 -16.03
C ASP A 405 -6.82 3.76 -14.88
N THR A 406 -7.12 3.22 -13.68
CA THR A 406 -7.70 3.97 -12.53
C THR A 406 -7.11 3.56 -11.16
N GLU A 407 -7.03 4.48 -10.17
CA GLU A 407 -6.46 4.24 -8.82
C GLU A 407 -7.26 3.21 -7.96
N THR A 408 -8.54 2.98 -8.24
CA THR A 408 -9.38 1.97 -7.56
C THR A 408 -9.84 0.90 -8.54
N GLU A 409 -9.72 -0.36 -8.14
CA GLU A 409 -10.30 -1.48 -8.87
C GLU A 409 -11.85 -1.41 -8.83
N ARG A 410 -12.49 -1.80 -9.94
CA ARG A 410 -13.94 -1.65 -10.16
C ARG A 410 -14.66 -2.93 -9.73
N GLY A 411 -15.86 -2.81 -9.15
CA GLY A 411 -16.85 -3.91 -9.11
C GLY A 411 -17.03 -4.63 -7.77
N PHE A 412 -17.88 -4.08 -6.88
CA PHE A 412 -18.26 -4.73 -5.62
C PHE A 412 -19.02 -6.04 -5.84
N SER A 413 -19.83 -6.14 -6.90
CA SER A 413 -20.58 -7.36 -7.22
C SER A 413 -19.88 -8.31 -8.19
N MET A 414 -18.78 -7.92 -8.83
CA MET A 414 -18.32 -8.55 -10.08
C MET A 414 -16.80 -8.65 -10.26
N ALA A 415 -16.01 -8.30 -9.24
CA ALA A 415 -14.56 -8.49 -9.23
C ALA A 415 -14.11 -9.00 -7.87
N LEU A 416 -13.08 -9.83 -7.79
CA LEU A 416 -12.52 -10.34 -6.53
C LEU A 416 -11.50 -9.40 -5.90
N ASP A 417 -10.83 -8.56 -6.69
CA ASP A 417 -9.79 -7.63 -6.22
C ASP A 417 -8.55 -8.32 -5.63
N ARG A 418 -8.25 -9.57 -6.04
CA ARG A 418 -7.15 -10.38 -5.46
C ARG A 418 -6.56 -11.45 -6.39
N LEU A 419 -6.14 -11.07 -7.59
CA LEU A 419 -5.46 -12.00 -8.50
C LEU A 419 -4.26 -12.67 -7.82
N GLY A 420 -4.17 -14.00 -7.90
CA GLY A 420 -3.06 -14.79 -7.34
C GLY A 420 -3.20 -15.23 -5.88
N ASP A 421 -4.37 -15.06 -5.25
CA ASP A 421 -4.62 -15.65 -3.92
C ASP A 421 -4.55 -17.19 -3.98
N PRO A 422 -3.77 -17.86 -3.11
CA PRO A 422 -3.66 -19.32 -3.11
C PRO A 422 -4.99 -20.05 -2.91
N ALA A 423 -5.97 -19.43 -2.23
CA ALA A 423 -7.30 -20.00 -2.05
C ALA A 423 -8.13 -20.03 -3.34
N ASP A 424 -7.69 -19.31 -4.38
CA ASP A 424 -8.34 -19.19 -5.69
C ASP A 424 -7.60 -20.00 -6.77
N GLY A 425 -6.92 -21.08 -6.38
CA GLY A 425 -6.19 -21.98 -7.29
C GLY A 425 -7.03 -22.60 -8.42
N ASP A 426 -8.35 -22.70 -8.23
CA ASP A 426 -9.28 -23.25 -9.23
C ASP A 426 -9.68 -22.23 -10.32
N CYS A 427 -9.35 -20.95 -10.16
CA CYS A 427 -9.58 -19.93 -11.19
C CYS A 427 -8.81 -20.23 -12.47
N LEU A 428 -9.38 -19.84 -13.61
CA LEU A 428 -8.75 -19.98 -14.92
C LEU A 428 -8.13 -18.66 -15.36
N LEU A 429 -6.88 -18.72 -15.77
CA LEU A 429 -6.16 -17.62 -16.38
C LEU A 429 -6.01 -17.87 -17.88
N VAL A 430 -6.23 -16.80 -18.66
CA VAL A 430 -6.16 -16.80 -20.11
C VAL A 430 -5.18 -15.71 -20.51
N GLU A 431 -4.17 -16.07 -21.28
CA GLU A 431 -3.05 -15.21 -21.64
C GLU A 431 -2.95 -15.11 -23.16
N ALA A 432 -2.96 -13.90 -23.72
CA ALA A 432 -2.61 -13.67 -25.12
C ALA A 432 -1.13 -13.30 -25.21
N LEU A 433 -0.38 -14.02 -26.03
CA LEU A 433 1.07 -13.90 -26.17
C LEU A 433 1.44 -13.55 -27.62
N THR A 434 2.48 -12.72 -27.83
CA THR A 434 3.11 -12.53 -29.14
C THR A 434 3.89 -13.80 -29.58
N PRO A 435 4.32 -13.92 -30.85
CA PRO A 435 5.21 -15.00 -31.28
C PRO A 435 6.50 -15.12 -30.44
N GLU A 436 6.99 -13.99 -29.92
CA GLU A 436 8.19 -13.89 -29.09
C GLU A 436 7.92 -14.18 -27.60
N GLY A 437 6.68 -14.55 -27.24
CA GLY A 437 6.30 -14.88 -25.87
C GLY A 437 5.95 -13.69 -24.97
N LYS A 438 5.80 -12.47 -25.52
CA LYS A 438 5.41 -11.28 -24.75
C LYS A 438 3.90 -11.28 -24.47
N LEU A 439 3.50 -11.02 -23.23
CA LEU A 439 2.08 -10.89 -22.85
C LEU A 439 1.45 -9.62 -23.44
N LEU A 440 0.33 -9.80 -24.14
CA LEU A 440 -0.49 -8.76 -24.77
C LEU A 440 -1.73 -8.42 -23.93
N ALA A 441 -2.35 -9.43 -23.34
CA ALA A 441 -3.56 -9.29 -22.53
C ALA A 441 -3.75 -10.52 -21.64
N LEU A 442 -4.50 -10.34 -20.55
CA LEU A 442 -4.90 -11.41 -19.65
C LEU A 442 -6.38 -11.31 -19.26
N LEU A 443 -7.03 -12.46 -19.12
CA LEU A 443 -8.35 -12.61 -18.51
C LEU A 443 -8.23 -13.58 -17.33
N SER A 444 -8.88 -13.29 -16.21
CA SER A 444 -9.07 -14.24 -15.12
C SER A 444 -10.56 -14.55 -14.95
N PHE A 445 -10.86 -15.83 -14.74
CA PHE A 445 -12.21 -16.34 -14.54
C PHE A 445 -12.32 -17.11 -13.22
N VAL A 446 -13.36 -16.81 -12.46
CA VAL A 446 -13.69 -17.50 -11.20
C VAL A 446 -14.59 -18.71 -11.44
N PRO A 447 -14.54 -19.75 -10.58
CA PRO A 447 -15.42 -20.90 -10.67
C PRO A 447 -16.91 -20.54 -10.50
N TRP A 448 -17.78 -21.12 -11.32
CA TRP A 448 -19.23 -21.07 -11.19
C TRP A 448 -19.83 -22.49 -11.19
N GLY A 449 -20.05 -23.02 -9.99
CA GLY A 449 -20.49 -24.40 -9.82
C GLY A 449 -19.46 -25.42 -10.32
N LYS A 450 -19.92 -26.52 -10.91
CA LYS A 450 -19.05 -27.62 -11.38
C LYS A 450 -18.61 -27.49 -12.84
N ASP A 451 -19.34 -26.73 -13.65
CA ASP A 451 -19.17 -26.67 -15.11
C ASP A 451 -19.28 -25.24 -15.69
N GLY A 452 -19.27 -24.22 -14.84
CA GLY A 452 -19.29 -22.82 -15.25
C GLY A 452 -18.06 -22.04 -14.81
N ILE A 453 -17.78 -20.94 -15.50
CA ILE A 453 -16.80 -19.93 -15.08
C ILE A 453 -17.35 -18.52 -15.30
N SER A 454 -16.93 -17.55 -14.50
CA SER A 454 -17.35 -16.14 -14.63
C SER A 454 -16.16 -15.20 -14.74
N LEU A 455 -16.24 -14.22 -15.64
CA LEU A 455 -15.17 -13.25 -15.87
C LEU A 455 -14.98 -12.35 -14.63
N ASP A 456 -13.79 -12.40 -14.05
CA ASP A 456 -13.38 -11.59 -12.89
C ASP A 456 -12.52 -10.40 -13.32
N LEU A 457 -11.42 -10.69 -14.01
CA LEU A 457 -10.43 -9.69 -14.37
C LEU A 457 -10.22 -9.64 -15.89
N MET A 458 -10.12 -8.41 -16.39
CA MET A 458 -9.89 -8.14 -17.80
C MET A 458 -8.84 -7.02 -17.95
N ARG A 459 -7.65 -7.33 -18.47
CA ARG A 459 -6.55 -6.38 -18.65
C ARG A 459 -5.86 -6.58 -20.01
N ARG A 460 -5.45 -5.48 -20.63
CA ARG A 460 -4.72 -5.50 -21.92
C ARG A 460 -3.66 -4.42 -21.97
N ASP A 461 -2.55 -4.72 -22.64
CA ASP A 461 -1.55 -3.73 -22.97
C ASP A 461 -2.11 -2.70 -23.96
N ARG A 462 -1.66 -1.44 -23.87
CA ARG A 462 -2.07 -0.37 -24.79
C ARG A 462 -1.62 -0.63 -26.23
N SER A 463 -0.53 -1.39 -26.41
CA SER A 463 -0.01 -1.82 -27.71
C SER A 463 -0.69 -3.07 -28.27
N ALA A 464 -1.61 -3.70 -27.52
CA ALA A 464 -2.26 -4.93 -27.96
C ALA A 464 -3.15 -4.70 -29.20
N PRO A 465 -3.15 -5.63 -30.17
CA PRO A 465 -3.91 -5.49 -31.40
C PRO A 465 -5.41 -5.41 -31.13
N ASN A 466 -6.11 -4.59 -31.92
CA ASN A 466 -7.56 -4.49 -31.85
C ASN A 466 -8.22 -5.85 -32.15
N GLY A 467 -9.04 -6.33 -31.21
CA GLY A 467 -9.67 -7.66 -31.28
C GLY A 467 -9.07 -8.70 -30.33
N VAL A 468 -8.06 -8.35 -29.52
CA VAL A 468 -7.38 -9.32 -28.62
C VAL A 468 -8.34 -9.95 -27.59
N MET A 469 -9.36 -9.21 -27.14
CA MET A 469 -10.35 -9.73 -26.18
C MET A 469 -11.27 -10.75 -26.85
N GLU A 470 -11.74 -10.44 -28.06
CA GLU A 470 -12.53 -11.35 -28.90
C GLU A 470 -11.75 -12.63 -29.23
N PHE A 471 -10.45 -12.50 -29.52
CA PHE A 471 -9.54 -13.62 -29.68
C PHE A 471 -9.49 -14.49 -28.43
N MET A 472 -9.21 -13.90 -27.25
CA MET A 472 -9.09 -14.66 -26.01
C MET A 472 -10.38 -15.36 -25.61
N VAL A 473 -11.54 -14.69 -25.71
CA VAL A 473 -12.84 -15.31 -25.39
C VAL A 473 -13.13 -16.49 -26.33
N ALA A 474 -12.86 -16.36 -27.63
CA ALA A 474 -13.05 -17.45 -28.59
C ALA A 474 -12.12 -18.64 -28.30
N GLU A 475 -10.87 -18.39 -27.93
CA GLU A 475 -9.91 -19.44 -27.56
C GLU A 475 -10.30 -20.15 -26.25
N VAL A 476 -10.88 -19.45 -25.28
CA VAL A 476 -11.43 -20.06 -24.06
C VAL A 476 -12.62 -20.96 -24.40
N CYS A 477 -13.54 -20.52 -25.25
CA CYS A 477 -14.64 -21.37 -25.73
C CYS A 477 -14.12 -22.63 -26.43
N ALA A 478 -13.07 -22.51 -27.24
CA ALA A 478 -12.43 -23.65 -27.91
C ALA A 478 -11.73 -24.61 -26.92
N ALA A 479 -11.07 -24.07 -25.88
CA ALA A 479 -10.36 -24.86 -24.87
C ALA A 479 -11.29 -25.42 -23.76
N ALA A 480 -12.55 -24.98 -23.69
CA ALA A 480 -13.48 -25.24 -22.60
C ALA A 480 -13.66 -26.73 -22.28
N GLY A 481 -13.67 -27.60 -23.30
CA GLY A 481 -13.79 -29.06 -23.14
C GLY A 481 -12.67 -29.67 -22.29
N THR A 482 -11.45 -29.10 -22.34
CA THR A 482 -10.29 -29.56 -21.56
C THR A 482 -10.46 -29.27 -20.06
N PHE A 483 -11.19 -28.21 -19.72
CA PHE A 483 -11.37 -27.75 -18.34
C PHE A 483 -12.74 -28.10 -17.74
N GLY A 484 -13.57 -28.85 -18.47
CA GLY A 484 -14.93 -29.23 -18.05
C GLY A 484 -15.93 -28.06 -18.05
N VAL A 485 -15.64 -26.99 -18.80
CA VAL A 485 -16.46 -25.78 -18.85
C VAL A 485 -17.53 -25.91 -19.92
N ARG A 486 -18.79 -25.62 -19.57
CA ARG A 486 -19.94 -25.62 -20.48
C ARG A 486 -20.60 -24.25 -20.63
N ARG A 487 -20.43 -23.38 -19.64
CA ARG A 487 -21.03 -22.05 -19.60
C ARG A 487 -20.04 -21.01 -19.07
N ILE A 488 -20.03 -19.84 -19.70
CA ILE A 488 -19.08 -18.76 -19.40
C ILE A 488 -19.87 -17.46 -19.22
N SER A 489 -19.82 -16.85 -18.04
CA SER A 489 -20.34 -15.50 -17.84
C SER A 489 -19.31 -14.45 -18.27
N LEU A 490 -19.70 -13.54 -19.16
CA LEU A 490 -18.91 -12.39 -19.62
C LEU A 490 -19.24 -11.11 -18.84
N ASN A 491 -19.75 -11.26 -17.61
CA ASN A 491 -20.09 -10.15 -16.72
C ASN A 491 -21.38 -9.41 -17.14
N PHE A 492 -21.85 -8.51 -16.27
CA PHE A 492 -23.17 -7.87 -16.31
C PHE A 492 -23.14 -6.49 -16.97
N ALA A 493 -24.15 -6.22 -17.80
CA ALA A 493 -24.35 -4.94 -18.49
C ALA A 493 -25.54 -4.17 -17.90
N VAL A 494 -25.24 -3.06 -17.21
CA VAL A 494 -26.23 -2.21 -16.53
C VAL A 494 -27.14 -1.51 -17.57
N PHE A 495 -28.45 -1.49 -17.31
CA PHE A 495 -29.49 -0.77 -18.09
C PHE A 495 -29.66 -1.18 -19.55
N ARG A 496 -29.32 -2.42 -19.93
CA ARG A 496 -29.51 -2.92 -21.31
C ARG A 496 -30.95 -2.76 -21.80
N SER A 497 -31.95 -3.19 -21.03
CA SER A 497 -33.37 -3.09 -21.42
C SER A 497 -33.77 -1.66 -21.82
N VAL A 498 -33.27 -0.64 -21.12
CA VAL A 498 -33.50 0.78 -21.45
C VAL A 498 -32.86 1.18 -22.78
N PHE A 499 -31.69 0.63 -23.12
CA PHE A 499 -31.01 0.88 -24.41
C PHE A 499 -31.69 0.15 -25.57
N GLU A 500 -32.16 -1.08 -25.37
CA GLU A 500 -32.79 -1.91 -26.40
C GLU A 500 -34.23 -1.48 -26.67
N GLU A 501 -35.05 -1.30 -25.62
CA GLU A 501 -36.45 -0.90 -25.75
C GLU A 501 -36.61 0.56 -26.18
N GLY A 502 -35.75 1.46 -25.68
CA GLY A 502 -35.71 2.86 -26.10
C GLY A 502 -35.26 3.08 -27.54
N ALA A 503 -34.78 2.05 -28.24
CA ALA A 503 -34.39 2.06 -29.66
C ALA A 503 -35.44 1.48 -30.62
N ARG A 504 -36.49 0.80 -30.10
CA ARG A 504 -37.54 0.19 -30.93
C ARG A 504 -38.51 1.25 -31.47
N ILE A 505 -39.02 1.02 -32.68
CA ILE A 505 -40.07 1.83 -33.33
C ILE A 505 -41.37 1.60 -32.52
N GLY A 506 -41.73 2.55 -31.64
CA GLY A 506 -42.87 2.45 -30.73
C GLY A 506 -42.60 2.88 -29.28
N ALA A 507 -41.36 3.14 -28.90
CA ALA A 507 -41.01 3.57 -27.54
C ALA A 507 -41.66 4.91 -27.13
N GLY A 508 -42.34 4.94 -25.98
CA GLY A 508 -43.02 6.13 -25.44
C GLY A 508 -42.08 7.28 -25.05
N PRO A 509 -42.60 8.51 -24.87
CA PRO A 509 -41.78 9.71 -24.65
C PRO A 509 -40.90 9.67 -23.39
N VAL A 510 -41.35 9.01 -22.33
CA VAL A 510 -40.59 8.86 -21.07
C VAL A 510 -39.35 7.98 -21.27
N LEU A 511 -39.48 6.84 -21.96
CA LEU A 511 -38.35 5.94 -22.27
C LEU A 511 -37.31 6.60 -23.17
N ARG A 512 -37.73 7.45 -24.11
CA ARG A 512 -36.81 8.23 -24.95
C ARG A 512 -36.04 9.29 -24.16
N LEU A 513 -36.70 9.98 -23.24
CA LEU A 513 -36.06 10.95 -22.34
C LEU A 513 -35.05 10.24 -21.42
N TRP A 514 -35.43 9.10 -20.84
CA TRP A 514 -34.58 8.29 -19.98
C TRP A 514 -33.34 7.75 -20.72
N ARG A 515 -33.52 7.24 -21.95
CA ARG A 515 -32.41 6.86 -22.83
C ARG A 515 -31.51 8.05 -23.15
N GLY A 516 -32.06 9.22 -23.45
CA GLY A 516 -31.29 10.44 -23.71
C GLY A 516 -30.45 10.87 -22.49
N LEU A 517 -31.02 10.79 -21.29
CA LEU A 517 -30.34 11.08 -20.03
C LEU A 517 -29.21 10.07 -19.75
N LEU A 518 -29.45 8.77 -19.98
CA LEU A 518 -28.43 7.74 -19.87
C LEU A 518 -27.31 7.89 -20.91
N LEU A 519 -27.62 8.30 -22.14
CA LEU A 519 -26.63 8.58 -23.19
C LEU A 519 -25.81 9.84 -22.89
N PHE A 520 -26.39 10.82 -22.22
CA PHE A 520 -25.63 11.96 -21.70
C PHE A 520 -24.63 11.48 -20.64
N PHE A 521 -25.07 10.67 -19.68
CA PHE A 521 -24.21 10.12 -18.63
C PHE A 521 -23.21 9.06 -19.11
N SER A 522 -23.49 8.35 -20.21
CA SER A 522 -22.55 7.37 -20.80
C SER A 522 -21.28 8.03 -21.36
N ARG A 523 -21.29 9.35 -21.62
CA ARG A 523 -20.09 10.14 -21.95
C ARG A 523 -19.05 10.13 -20.82
N TRP A 524 -19.49 9.94 -19.57
CA TRP A 524 -18.62 9.88 -18.39
C TRP A 524 -18.44 8.46 -17.85
N TRP A 525 -19.39 7.55 -18.05
CA TRP A 525 -19.38 6.19 -17.45
C TRP A 525 -19.38 4.99 -18.42
N GLN A 526 -19.29 5.19 -19.74
CA GLN A 526 -19.13 4.13 -20.76
C GLN A 526 -20.11 2.92 -20.69
N LEU A 527 -21.33 3.10 -20.14
CA LEU A 527 -22.31 2.02 -19.92
C LEU A 527 -22.70 1.24 -21.20
N GLU A 528 -22.67 1.89 -22.37
CA GLU A 528 -23.01 1.26 -23.65
C GLU A 528 -21.89 0.37 -24.23
N ALA A 529 -20.63 0.63 -23.86
CA ALA A 529 -19.47 -0.07 -24.44
C ALA A 529 -19.43 -1.54 -24.02
N LEU A 530 -19.80 -1.85 -22.77
CA LEU A 530 -19.79 -3.22 -22.24
C LEU A 530 -20.88 -4.09 -22.88
N TYR A 531 -22.12 -3.57 -23.00
CA TYR A 531 -23.19 -4.24 -23.73
C TYR A 531 -22.79 -4.55 -25.18
N ARG A 532 -22.29 -3.53 -25.91
CA ARG A 532 -21.85 -3.72 -27.30
C ARG A 532 -20.67 -4.67 -27.42
N SER A 533 -19.83 -4.78 -26.40
CA SER A 533 -18.71 -5.73 -26.38
C SER A 533 -19.18 -7.18 -26.26
N ASN A 534 -20.13 -7.43 -25.34
CA ASN A 534 -20.63 -8.77 -25.07
C ASN A 534 -21.62 -9.27 -26.13
N ALA A 535 -22.45 -8.38 -26.70
CA ALA A 535 -23.43 -8.73 -27.73
C ALA A 535 -22.82 -9.38 -28.99
N LYS A 536 -21.53 -9.13 -29.27
CA LYS A 536 -20.80 -9.69 -30.41
C LYS A 536 -20.63 -11.21 -30.34
N PHE A 537 -20.73 -11.78 -29.15
CA PHE A 537 -20.58 -13.22 -28.89
C PHE A 537 -21.92 -13.96 -28.86
N GLN A 538 -23.02 -13.29 -29.20
CA GLN A 538 -24.39 -13.82 -29.12
C GLN A 538 -24.70 -14.58 -27.81
N PRO A 539 -24.49 -13.96 -26.64
CA PRO A 539 -24.81 -14.59 -25.36
C PRO A 539 -26.32 -14.74 -25.18
N GLU A 540 -26.70 -15.70 -24.34
CA GLU A 540 -28.00 -15.69 -23.69
C GLU A 540 -27.96 -14.67 -22.54
N TRP A 541 -29.05 -13.94 -22.36
CA TRP A 541 -29.09 -12.82 -21.44
C TRP A 541 -30.03 -13.11 -20.27
N TYR A 542 -29.50 -12.96 -19.06
CA TYR A 542 -30.22 -13.24 -17.83
C TYR A 542 -30.40 -11.94 -17.02
N PRO A 543 -31.64 -11.57 -16.63
CA PRO A 543 -31.88 -10.32 -15.94
C PRO A 543 -31.32 -10.36 -14.51
N ARG A 544 -30.72 -9.23 -14.10
CA ARG A 544 -30.25 -8.99 -12.73
C ARG A 544 -30.98 -7.80 -12.14
N PHE A 545 -31.30 -7.89 -10.85
CA PHE A 545 -32.15 -6.94 -10.16
C PHE A 545 -31.40 -6.16 -9.08
N ILE A 546 -31.92 -5.00 -8.74
CA ILE A 546 -31.61 -4.26 -7.51
C ILE A 546 -32.81 -4.36 -6.57
N CYS A 547 -32.58 -4.78 -5.33
CA CYS A 547 -33.61 -4.80 -4.29
C CYS A 547 -33.41 -3.63 -3.32
N TYR A 548 -34.50 -3.01 -2.85
CA TYR A 548 -34.46 -1.82 -1.99
C TYR A 548 -35.58 -1.85 -0.94
N GLY A 549 -35.30 -1.31 0.25
CA GLY A 549 -36.29 -1.27 1.32
C GLY A 549 -37.39 -0.22 1.14
N ASP A 550 -37.01 1.02 0.83
CA ASP A 550 -37.94 2.15 0.73
C ASP A 550 -37.61 3.02 -0.49
N THR A 551 -38.64 3.48 -1.20
CA THR A 551 -38.49 4.29 -2.42
C THR A 551 -37.79 5.61 -2.15
N GLY A 552 -37.98 6.21 -0.97
CA GLY A 552 -37.29 7.44 -0.55
C GLY A 552 -35.78 7.26 -0.35
N SER A 553 -35.30 6.02 -0.27
CA SER A 553 -33.88 5.69 -0.14
C SER A 553 -33.18 5.42 -1.47
N LEU A 554 -33.90 5.35 -2.60
CA LEU A 554 -33.33 4.99 -3.91
C LEU A 554 -32.17 5.89 -4.35
N ALA A 555 -32.26 7.20 -4.12
CA ALA A 555 -31.17 8.13 -4.45
C ALA A 555 -29.91 7.85 -3.63
N ARG A 556 -30.07 7.52 -2.35
CA ARG A 556 -28.96 7.16 -1.44
C ARG A 556 -28.37 5.80 -1.82
N ILE A 557 -29.21 4.85 -2.19
CA ILE A 557 -28.80 3.53 -2.69
C ILE A 557 -28.01 3.71 -3.98
N GLY A 558 -28.47 4.52 -4.94
CA GLY A 558 -27.73 4.81 -6.17
C GLY A 558 -26.33 5.40 -5.92
N LEU A 559 -26.21 6.34 -4.96
CA LEU A 559 -24.91 6.87 -4.54
C LEU A 559 -24.02 5.80 -3.90
N ALA A 560 -24.56 5.01 -2.96
CA ALA A 560 -23.82 3.94 -2.29
C ALA A 560 -23.35 2.87 -3.29
N SER A 561 -24.21 2.50 -4.24
CA SER A 561 -23.93 1.62 -5.37
C SER A 561 -22.80 2.17 -6.26
N GLY A 562 -22.85 3.46 -6.62
CA GLY A 562 -21.80 4.11 -7.40
C GLY A 562 -20.46 4.15 -6.69
N ILE A 563 -20.45 4.30 -5.35
CA ILE A 563 -19.24 4.24 -4.53
C ILE A 563 -18.69 2.81 -4.47
N ALA A 564 -19.57 1.81 -4.27
CA ALA A 564 -19.18 0.41 -4.15
C ALA A 564 -18.63 -0.16 -5.46
N GLU A 565 -19.25 0.19 -6.60
CA GLU A 565 -18.79 -0.22 -7.93
C GLU A 565 -17.58 0.56 -8.45
N GLY A 566 -17.19 1.65 -7.77
CA GLY A 566 -16.05 2.50 -8.15
C GLY A 566 -16.37 3.55 -9.24
N PHE A 567 -17.65 3.78 -9.55
CA PHE A 567 -18.12 4.81 -10.49
C PHE A 567 -18.08 6.24 -9.91
N VAL A 568 -18.16 6.37 -8.59
CA VAL A 568 -18.13 7.65 -7.88
C VAL A 568 -16.95 7.68 -6.91
N SER A 569 -15.95 8.48 -7.24
CA SER A 569 -14.88 8.83 -6.30
C SER A 569 -15.41 9.90 -5.34
N VAL A 570 -15.65 9.53 -4.09
CA VAL A 570 -15.93 10.54 -3.06
C VAL A 570 -14.63 11.31 -2.80
N PRO A 571 -14.63 12.66 -2.86
CA PRO A 571 -13.48 13.46 -2.47
C PRO A 571 -13.12 13.11 -1.04
N SER A 572 -12.06 12.34 -0.89
CA SER A 572 -11.65 11.85 0.40
C SER A 572 -10.68 12.85 0.98
N LEU A 573 -11.11 13.58 2.01
CA LEU A 573 -10.22 14.30 2.93
C LEU A 573 -9.18 13.36 3.61
N ARG A 574 -9.15 12.04 3.32
CA ARG A 574 -7.99 11.16 3.60
C ARG A 574 -6.72 11.55 2.82
N LYS A 575 -6.82 12.25 1.68
CA LYS A 575 -5.64 12.82 1.00
C LYS A 575 -5.05 14.02 1.77
N LEU A 576 -5.80 14.60 2.71
CA LEU A 576 -5.32 15.62 3.65
C LEU A 576 -4.98 15.02 5.03
N TRP A 577 -5.75 14.06 5.54
CA TRP A 577 -5.51 13.38 6.82
C TRP A 577 -5.53 11.84 6.71
N GLY A 578 -4.32 11.27 6.55
CA GLY A 578 -3.85 9.99 7.11
C GLY A 578 -4.56 8.69 6.71
N LYS A 579 -3.76 7.72 6.23
CA LYS A 579 -4.10 6.29 6.14
C LYS A 579 -3.90 5.60 7.50
N GLY A 580 -4.74 5.95 8.48
CA GLY A 580 -4.83 5.16 9.70
C GLY A 580 -5.40 3.77 9.42
N HIS A 581 -4.58 2.73 9.67
CA HIS A 581 -5.08 1.38 9.91
C HIS A 581 -6.06 1.45 11.09
N PRO A 582 -7.32 1.03 10.94
CA PRO A 582 -8.22 1.06 12.08
C PRO A 582 -7.78 0.05 13.12
N ARG A 583 -7.57 0.55 14.33
CA ARG A 583 -7.60 -0.25 15.54
C ARG A 583 -8.85 -1.13 15.55
N THR A 584 -8.64 -2.42 15.76
CA THR A 584 -9.64 -3.46 15.98
C THR A 584 -10.73 -2.96 16.93
N GLY A 585 -11.89 -2.62 16.37
CA GLY A 585 -13.11 -2.42 17.14
C GLY A 585 -13.58 -3.74 17.76
N PRO A 586 -14.41 -3.70 18.82
CA PRO A 586 -14.85 -4.90 19.51
C PRO A 586 -15.56 -5.87 18.55
N GLN A 587 -15.24 -7.15 18.70
CA GLN A 587 -15.73 -8.30 17.92
C GLN A 587 -17.26 -8.31 17.82
N PRO A 588 -17.85 -8.22 16.62
CA PRO A 588 -19.17 -8.78 16.37
C PRO A 588 -19.06 -10.32 16.33
N ALA A 589 -20.15 -10.99 16.68
CA ALA A 589 -20.21 -12.42 17.00
C ALA A 589 -19.45 -13.32 16.02
N SER A 590 -18.50 -14.06 16.58
CA SER A 590 -17.87 -15.26 16.05
C SER A 590 -18.87 -16.24 15.42
N THR A 591 -18.39 -17.10 14.52
CA THR A 591 -19.03 -18.38 14.15
C THR A 591 -19.35 -19.30 15.33
N ALA A 592 -19.00 -18.92 16.57
CA ALA A 592 -19.40 -19.59 17.79
C ALA A 592 -20.93 -19.67 17.92
N GLY A 593 -21.45 -20.89 17.90
CA GLY A 593 -22.88 -21.19 17.92
C GLY A 593 -23.42 -21.75 16.60
N LEU A 594 -22.66 -21.64 15.49
CA LEU A 594 -23.02 -22.31 14.23
C LEU A 594 -22.52 -23.77 14.23
N PRO A 595 -23.26 -24.71 13.60
CA PRO A 595 -22.78 -26.09 13.41
C PRO A 595 -21.44 -26.13 12.65
N SER A 596 -20.60 -27.15 12.91
CA SER A 596 -19.37 -27.38 12.13
C SER A 596 -19.71 -27.72 10.67
N LEU A 597 -18.74 -27.57 9.75
CA LEU A 597 -18.91 -27.95 8.34
C LEU A 597 -19.26 -29.45 8.19
N SER A 598 -18.66 -30.29 9.03
CA SER A 598 -19.00 -31.72 9.21
C SER A 598 -20.46 -31.94 9.58
N ALA A 599 -20.96 -31.19 10.57
CA ALA A 599 -22.34 -31.32 11.04
C ALA A 599 -23.35 -30.88 9.98
N LEU A 600 -22.94 -30.05 9.01
CA LEU A 600 -23.76 -29.63 7.87
C LEU A 600 -23.70 -30.60 6.68
N GLY A 601 -22.86 -31.65 6.75
CA GLY A 601 -22.62 -32.55 5.62
C GLY A 601 -21.89 -31.88 4.45
N LEU A 602 -21.18 -30.78 4.72
CA LEU A 602 -20.42 -30.01 3.74
C LEU A 602 -18.91 -30.35 3.74
N ASP A 603 -18.51 -31.29 4.59
CA ASP A 603 -17.18 -31.92 4.59
C ASP A 603 -17.13 -32.97 3.47
N ALA A 604 -17.07 -32.50 2.23
CA ALA A 604 -16.71 -33.32 1.08
C ALA A 604 -15.60 -32.62 0.30
N GLY A 605 -14.35 -33.01 0.57
CA GLY A 605 -13.18 -32.52 -0.15
C GLY A 605 -11.84 -32.48 0.60
N GLU A 606 -11.64 -33.28 1.66
CA GLU A 606 -10.30 -33.67 2.12
C GLU A 606 -10.07 -35.16 1.80
N GLU A 607 -10.05 -35.49 0.52
CA GLU A 607 -9.04 -36.44 0.03
C GLU A 607 -7.87 -35.62 -0.49
N ALA A 608 -7.23 -34.87 0.42
CA ALA A 608 -5.79 -34.89 0.40
C ALA A 608 -5.41 -36.32 0.78
N ALA A 609 -5.34 -37.20 -0.22
CA ALA A 609 -4.36 -38.26 -0.15
C ALA A 609 -3.09 -37.60 0.41
N ALA A 610 -2.45 -38.25 1.38
CA ALA A 610 -1.07 -37.95 1.69
C ALA A 610 -0.28 -38.17 0.39
N THR A 611 -0.34 -37.20 -0.50
CA THR A 611 0.67 -36.90 -1.49
C THR A 611 1.86 -36.72 -0.60
N ASP A 612 2.72 -37.74 -0.61
CA ASP A 612 4.06 -37.63 -0.10
C ASP A 612 4.51 -36.20 -0.43
N PRO A 613 4.79 -35.34 0.57
CA PRO A 613 5.11 -33.94 0.31
C PRO A 613 6.35 -33.81 -0.59
N THR A 614 7.04 -34.93 -0.85
CA THR A 614 8.15 -35.07 -1.77
C THR A 614 7.78 -35.60 -3.18
N ALA A 615 6.52 -35.98 -3.46
CA ALA A 615 6.08 -36.57 -4.73
C ALA A 615 6.29 -35.64 -5.95
N GLY A 616 6.26 -34.32 -5.75
CA GLY A 616 6.60 -33.32 -6.76
C GLY A 616 8.07 -32.87 -6.78
N LEU A 617 8.90 -33.39 -5.87
CA LEU A 617 10.31 -33.01 -5.78
C LEU A 617 11.18 -33.84 -6.74
N PRO A 618 12.27 -33.27 -7.29
CA PRO A 618 13.27 -34.00 -8.04
C PRO A 618 13.77 -35.25 -7.30
N GLU A 619 14.05 -36.33 -8.04
CA GLU A 619 14.46 -37.64 -7.51
C GLU A 619 15.56 -37.55 -6.45
N GLN A 620 16.60 -36.75 -6.70
CA GLN A 620 17.72 -36.60 -5.77
C GLN A 620 17.32 -35.95 -4.44
N ILE A 621 16.34 -35.05 -4.46
CA ILE A 621 15.80 -34.45 -3.23
C ILE A 621 15.00 -35.51 -2.47
N ARG A 622 14.16 -36.28 -3.16
CA ARG A 622 13.40 -37.39 -2.55
C ARG A 622 14.30 -38.42 -1.87
N LEU A 623 15.36 -38.85 -2.54
CA LEU A 623 16.34 -39.80 -1.96
C LEU A 623 17.01 -39.25 -0.69
N ARG A 624 17.32 -37.95 -0.64
CA ARG A 624 17.88 -37.30 0.55
C ARG A 624 16.87 -37.20 1.69
N HIS A 625 15.58 -36.99 1.37
CA HIS A 625 14.49 -37.07 2.36
C HIS A 625 14.33 -38.49 2.92
N HIS A 626 14.36 -39.53 2.08
CA HIS A 626 14.35 -40.91 2.57
C HIS A 626 15.57 -41.24 3.44
N SER A 627 16.75 -40.72 3.09
CA SER A 627 17.96 -40.89 3.90
C SER A 627 17.83 -40.17 5.26
N LEU A 628 17.22 -38.99 5.28
CA LEU A 628 16.90 -38.25 6.50
C LEU A 628 15.95 -39.05 7.41
N ASP A 629 14.90 -39.63 6.85
CA ASP A 629 13.92 -40.42 7.60
C ASP A 629 14.55 -41.70 8.17
N ARG A 630 15.41 -42.37 7.40
CA ARG A 630 16.19 -43.51 7.87
C ARG A 630 17.09 -43.15 9.04
N LEU A 631 17.88 -42.07 8.93
CA LEU A 631 18.76 -41.61 10.01
C LEU A 631 18.00 -41.39 11.31
N ARG A 632 16.82 -40.75 11.24
CA ARG A 632 15.94 -40.53 12.39
C ARG A 632 15.40 -41.84 12.97
N ALA A 633 15.00 -42.78 12.11
CA ALA A 633 14.53 -44.10 12.55
C ALA A 633 15.64 -44.91 13.26
N ASP A 634 16.89 -44.74 12.82
CA ASP A 634 18.07 -45.37 13.42
C ASP A 634 18.54 -44.64 14.71
N GLY A 635 17.82 -43.60 15.15
CA GLY A 635 18.15 -42.84 16.36
C GLY A 635 19.34 -41.87 16.19
N VAL A 636 19.78 -41.64 14.94
CA VAL A 636 20.83 -40.66 14.63
C VAL A 636 20.16 -39.31 14.42
N ASP A 637 20.51 -38.31 15.22
CA ASP A 637 20.09 -36.93 14.99
C ASP A 637 20.84 -36.36 13.76
N PRO A 638 20.14 -36.03 12.66
CA PRO A 638 20.77 -35.48 11.45
C PRO A 638 21.11 -33.98 11.58
N TYR A 639 20.68 -33.32 12.66
CA TYR A 639 20.95 -31.91 12.97
C TYR A 639 21.27 -31.72 14.47
N PRO A 640 22.32 -32.39 14.98
CA PRO A 640 22.60 -32.43 16.41
C PRO A 640 23.04 -31.08 16.97
N VAL A 641 22.68 -30.84 18.23
CA VAL A 641 23.22 -29.74 19.05
C VAL A 641 24.35 -30.25 19.96
N GLY A 642 25.30 -29.38 20.31
CA GLY A 642 26.41 -29.76 21.20
C GLY A 642 27.49 -30.63 20.55
N VAL A 643 27.73 -30.45 19.25
CA VAL A 643 28.80 -31.16 18.52
C VAL A 643 30.19 -30.76 19.02
N PRO A 644 31.19 -31.66 18.97
CA PRO A 644 32.57 -31.33 19.34
C PRO A 644 33.07 -30.09 18.60
N SER A 645 33.65 -29.15 19.35
CA SER A 645 34.24 -27.96 18.75
C SER A 645 35.42 -28.35 17.88
N ARG A 646 35.53 -27.75 16.69
CA ARG A 646 36.74 -27.90 15.88
C ARG A 646 37.95 -27.38 16.66
N THR A 647 39.07 -28.09 16.52
CA THR A 647 40.36 -27.69 17.12
C THR A 647 41.13 -26.71 16.24
N HIS A 648 40.98 -26.83 14.92
CA HIS A 648 41.72 -26.07 13.91
C HIS A 648 40.83 -25.76 12.71
N THR A 649 41.15 -24.70 11.98
CA THR A 649 40.61 -24.46 10.64
C THR A 649 41.26 -25.37 9.61
N LEU A 650 40.63 -25.57 8.45
CA LEU A 650 41.22 -26.43 7.41
C LEU A 650 42.54 -25.89 6.86
N ALA A 651 42.68 -24.56 6.74
CA ALA A 651 43.93 -23.93 6.33
C ALA A 651 45.07 -24.13 7.34
N GLU A 652 44.78 -24.03 8.65
CA GLU A 652 45.76 -24.31 9.71
C GLU A 652 46.24 -25.75 9.67
N VAL A 653 45.35 -26.71 9.40
CA VAL A 653 45.72 -28.12 9.28
C VAL A 653 46.64 -28.38 8.08
N ARG A 654 46.37 -27.73 6.94
CA ARG A 654 47.25 -27.86 5.74
C ARG A 654 48.67 -27.38 5.99
N ALA A 655 48.84 -26.36 6.84
CA ALA A 655 50.16 -25.80 7.18
C ALA A 655 50.89 -26.61 8.26
N ARG A 656 50.29 -27.68 8.80
CA ARG A 656 50.77 -28.38 9.99
C ARG A 656 51.56 -29.65 9.65
N PRO A 657 52.62 -29.97 10.41
CA PRO A 657 53.36 -31.22 10.22
C PRO A 657 52.51 -32.46 10.58
N ALA A 658 52.83 -33.58 9.94
CA ALA A 658 52.20 -34.87 10.18
C ALA A 658 52.33 -35.33 11.66
N GLY A 659 51.42 -36.20 12.10
CA GLY A 659 51.43 -36.81 13.44
C GLY A 659 50.61 -36.09 14.51
N HIS A 660 49.89 -35.03 14.15
CA HIS A 660 49.02 -34.29 15.08
C HIS A 660 47.58 -34.80 15.01
N HIS A 661 46.94 -35.01 16.16
CA HIS A 661 45.51 -35.26 16.23
C HIS A 661 44.73 -33.95 16.12
N VAL A 662 43.71 -33.94 15.26
CA VAL A 662 42.86 -32.77 15.01
C VAL A 662 41.40 -33.17 14.88
N THR A 663 40.52 -32.31 15.38
CA THR A 663 39.09 -32.28 15.04
C THR A 663 38.85 -31.15 14.05
N VAL A 664 38.30 -31.47 12.89
CA VAL A 664 37.96 -30.54 11.81
C VAL A 664 36.45 -30.60 11.53
N ALA A 665 35.89 -29.50 11.00
CA ALA A 665 34.48 -29.40 10.67
C ALA A 665 34.29 -28.68 9.34
N GLY A 666 33.30 -29.11 8.55
CA GLY A 666 33.00 -28.45 7.28
C GLY A 666 31.97 -29.19 6.42
N ARG A 667 31.84 -28.73 5.18
CA ARG A 667 30.93 -29.27 4.18
C ARG A 667 31.64 -30.26 3.27
N VAL A 668 31.04 -31.42 3.03
CA VAL A 668 31.55 -32.42 2.08
C VAL A 668 31.28 -31.93 0.66
N LEU A 669 32.33 -31.69 -0.12
CA LEU A 669 32.23 -31.21 -1.51
C LEU A 669 32.41 -32.30 -2.56
N LEU A 670 33.22 -33.31 -2.24
CA LEU A 670 33.56 -34.39 -3.15
C LEU A 670 33.74 -35.67 -2.34
N VAL A 671 33.30 -36.79 -2.88
CA VAL A 671 33.54 -38.13 -2.34
C VAL A 671 34.06 -39.01 -3.46
N ARG A 672 35.15 -39.75 -3.20
CA ARG A 672 35.75 -40.74 -4.11
C ARG A 672 35.89 -42.05 -3.34
N ASP A 673 35.20 -43.08 -3.81
CA ASP A 673 35.15 -44.39 -3.15
C ASP A 673 35.90 -45.45 -3.96
N PHE A 674 36.88 -46.12 -3.32
CA PHE A 674 37.67 -47.21 -3.89
C PHE A 674 37.47 -48.54 -3.14
N GLY A 675 36.38 -48.68 -2.37
CA GLY A 675 35.99 -49.92 -1.68
C GLY A 675 36.78 -50.21 -0.39
N GLY A 676 38.11 -50.14 -0.40
CA GLY A 676 38.96 -50.24 0.81
C GLY A 676 39.25 -48.91 1.50
N ILE A 677 39.06 -47.81 0.78
CA ILE A 677 39.37 -46.45 1.20
C ILE A 677 38.37 -45.48 0.56
N VAL A 678 37.96 -44.46 1.32
CA VAL A 678 37.16 -43.33 0.81
C VAL A 678 37.94 -42.05 1.04
N PHE A 679 38.05 -41.24 -0.01
CA PHE A 679 38.57 -39.87 0.08
C PHE A 679 37.40 -38.90 -0.02
N ALA A 680 37.31 -37.97 0.92
CA ALA A 680 36.37 -36.87 0.87
C ALA A 680 37.11 -35.53 0.87
N VAL A 681 36.55 -34.51 0.21
CA VAL A 681 37.05 -33.12 0.33
C VAL A 681 36.09 -32.36 1.23
N LEU A 682 36.62 -31.88 2.35
CA LEU A 682 35.91 -31.05 3.32
C LEU A 682 36.23 -29.59 3.04
N ARG A 683 35.23 -28.70 3.10
CA ARG A 683 35.39 -27.24 2.98
C ARG A 683 34.87 -26.54 4.22
N ASP A 684 35.66 -25.62 4.75
CA ASP A 684 35.24 -24.61 5.73
C ASP A 684 35.47 -23.20 5.13
N TRP A 685 35.36 -22.16 5.95
CA TRP A 685 35.60 -20.79 5.50
C TRP A 685 37.06 -20.53 5.06
N SER A 686 38.01 -21.24 5.66
CA SER A 686 39.45 -21.05 5.45
C SER A 686 39.96 -21.76 4.20
N GLY A 687 39.33 -22.86 3.77
CA GLY A 687 39.73 -23.57 2.55
C GLY A 687 39.21 -25.00 2.47
N ASP A 688 39.94 -25.81 1.68
CA ASP A 688 39.62 -27.21 1.40
C ASP A 688 40.70 -28.13 1.97
N LEU A 689 40.29 -29.26 2.54
CA LEU A 689 41.19 -30.30 3.06
C LEU A 689 40.69 -31.70 2.67
N GLN A 690 41.63 -32.60 2.37
CA GLN A 690 41.32 -34.00 2.11
C GLN A 690 41.12 -34.77 3.42
N LEU A 691 40.08 -35.59 3.47
CA LEU A 691 39.86 -36.62 4.48
C LEU A 691 40.09 -37.99 3.84
N ALA A 692 40.69 -38.92 4.57
CA ALA A 692 40.81 -40.32 4.18
C ALA A 692 40.22 -41.22 5.28
N LEU A 693 39.30 -42.11 4.87
CA LEU A 693 38.74 -43.16 5.71
C LEU A 693 39.25 -44.51 5.18
N THR A 694 40.10 -45.20 5.93
CA THR A 694 40.68 -46.49 5.54
C THR A 694 40.00 -47.65 6.26
N ARG A 695 39.91 -48.82 5.61
CA ARG A 695 39.34 -50.02 6.25
C ARG A 695 40.13 -50.46 7.51
N LEU A 696 41.44 -50.25 7.51
CA LEU A 696 42.32 -50.64 8.61
C LEU A 696 42.09 -49.79 9.85
N GLU A 697 41.97 -48.46 9.69
CA GLU A 697 41.90 -47.53 10.83
C GLU A 697 40.46 -47.17 11.20
N SER A 698 39.53 -47.21 10.24
CA SER A 698 38.18 -46.65 10.37
C SER A 698 37.08 -47.60 9.86
N GLY A 699 37.30 -48.91 9.88
CA GLY A 699 36.41 -49.91 9.25
C GLY A 699 34.89 -49.73 9.50
N PRO A 700 34.41 -49.58 10.75
CA PRO A 700 33.00 -49.28 11.04
C PRO A 700 32.56 -47.90 10.56
N GLU A 701 33.37 -46.87 10.81
CA GLU A 701 33.11 -45.48 10.44
C GLU A 701 33.04 -45.28 8.92
N LEU A 702 33.89 -45.97 8.16
CA LEU A 702 33.91 -46.02 6.70
C LEU A 702 32.60 -46.57 6.13
N ARG A 703 32.05 -47.63 6.74
CA ARG A 703 30.75 -48.19 6.31
C ARG A 703 29.62 -47.20 6.56
N ARG A 704 29.59 -46.58 7.74
CA ARG A 704 28.59 -45.56 8.09
C ARG A 704 28.71 -44.35 7.15
N PHE A 705 29.94 -43.92 6.85
CA PHE A 705 30.19 -42.78 5.96
C PHE A 705 29.60 -43.02 4.57
N ARG A 706 29.82 -44.21 3.99
CA ARG A 706 29.25 -44.58 2.68
C ARG A 706 27.73 -44.61 2.65
N GLN A 707 27.12 -45.02 3.76
CA GLN A 707 25.68 -45.21 3.83
C GLN A 707 24.95 -43.88 4.00
N ASP A 708 25.51 -42.97 4.81
CA ASP A 708 24.76 -41.84 5.37
C ASP A 708 25.20 -40.45 4.86
N VAL A 709 26.41 -40.33 4.31
CA VAL A 709 26.99 -39.04 3.89
C VAL A 709 26.80 -38.82 2.39
N ASP A 710 26.17 -37.70 2.05
CA ASP A 710 26.06 -37.17 0.70
C ASP A 710 26.92 -35.92 0.49
N ILE A 711 27.20 -35.61 -0.78
CA ILE A 711 27.77 -34.31 -1.15
C ILE A 711 26.85 -33.19 -0.67
N GLY A 712 27.43 -32.19 -0.01
CA GLY A 712 26.74 -31.06 0.59
C GLY A 712 26.47 -31.21 2.07
N ASP A 713 26.57 -32.41 2.65
CA ASP A 713 26.37 -32.61 4.09
C ASP A 713 27.47 -31.92 4.91
N LEU A 714 27.12 -31.50 6.12
CA LEU A 714 28.05 -30.93 7.09
C LEU A 714 28.48 -32.03 8.08
N ILE A 715 29.77 -32.16 8.31
CA ILE A 715 30.33 -33.15 9.24
C ILE A 715 31.42 -32.53 10.14
N THR A 716 31.63 -33.15 11.28
CA THR A 716 32.86 -33.06 12.07
C THR A 716 33.63 -34.37 11.91
N ALA A 717 34.95 -34.30 11.79
CA ALA A 717 35.83 -35.46 11.67
C ALA A 717 37.04 -35.29 12.59
N GLU A 718 37.40 -36.36 13.30
CA GLU A 718 38.58 -36.43 14.17
C GLU A 718 39.57 -37.43 13.60
N GLY A 719 40.85 -37.07 13.54
CA GLY A 719 41.87 -37.93 12.96
C GLY A 719 43.29 -37.40 13.08
N LEU A 720 44.22 -38.13 12.45
CA LEU A 720 45.64 -37.80 12.42
C LEU A 720 45.99 -37.04 11.14
N VAL A 721 46.71 -35.94 11.27
CA VAL A 721 47.28 -35.21 10.13
C VAL A 721 48.41 -36.03 9.51
N GLY A 722 48.39 -36.20 8.19
CA GLY A 722 49.44 -36.85 7.43
C GLY A 722 49.44 -36.41 5.96
N LEU A 723 50.19 -37.14 5.15
CA LEU A 723 50.24 -36.97 3.70
C LEU A 723 49.74 -38.24 3.04
N SER A 724 48.99 -38.08 1.94
CA SER A 724 48.74 -39.21 1.04
C SER A 724 50.00 -39.58 0.24
N ASP A 725 49.98 -40.71 -0.47
CA ASP A 725 51.09 -41.15 -1.33
C ASP A 725 51.45 -40.12 -2.42
N LEU A 726 50.50 -39.25 -2.79
CA LEU A 726 50.70 -38.16 -3.75
C LEU A 726 51.17 -36.85 -3.09
N GLY A 727 51.46 -36.85 -1.80
CA GLY A 727 51.89 -35.67 -1.04
C GLY A 727 50.77 -34.70 -0.66
N GLU A 728 49.49 -35.03 -0.92
CA GLU A 728 48.36 -34.16 -0.53
C GLU A 728 48.13 -34.20 1.00
N PRO A 729 48.10 -33.04 1.69
CA PRO A 729 47.74 -32.95 3.10
C PRO A 729 46.38 -33.57 3.39
N THR A 730 46.36 -34.55 4.30
CA THR A 730 45.19 -35.39 4.55
C THR A 730 44.99 -35.61 6.04
N VAL A 731 43.74 -35.61 6.49
CA VAL A 731 43.37 -36.13 7.82
C VAL A 731 42.89 -37.57 7.66
N PHE A 732 43.63 -38.50 8.26
CA PHE A 732 43.25 -39.90 8.39
C PHE A 732 42.24 -40.04 9.52
N VAL A 733 40.97 -40.19 9.13
CA VAL A 733 39.82 -40.06 10.03
C VAL A 733 39.69 -41.29 10.90
N SER A 734 39.65 -41.08 12.22
CA SER A 734 39.36 -42.10 13.23
C SER A 734 37.88 -42.14 13.63
N SER A 735 37.20 -40.99 13.67
CA SER A 735 35.77 -40.89 13.92
C SER A 735 35.18 -39.68 13.17
N TRP A 736 33.89 -39.73 12.86
CA TRP A 736 33.17 -38.59 12.32
C TRP A 736 31.74 -38.52 12.87
N GLN A 737 31.09 -37.39 12.70
CA GLN A 737 29.69 -37.19 13.06
C GLN A 737 29.01 -36.28 12.04
N LEU A 738 27.80 -36.66 11.63
CA LEU A 738 26.93 -35.80 10.83
C LEU A 738 26.47 -34.61 11.67
N THR A 739 26.62 -33.40 11.16
CA THR A 739 26.21 -32.16 11.87
C THR A 739 25.12 -31.40 11.14
N GLY A 740 24.86 -31.73 9.87
CA GLY A 740 23.71 -31.21 9.14
C GLY A 740 23.52 -31.92 7.81
N LYS A 741 22.38 -32.60 7.64
CA LYS A 741 21.99 -33.21 6.37
C LYS A 741 21.62 -32.15 5.33
N CYS A 742 22.17 -32.25 4.14
CA CYS A 742 21.84 -31.40 3.00
C CYS A 742 20.76 -32.07 2.16
N LEU A 743 19.57 -31.47 2.06
CA LEU A 743 18.44 -32.05 1.33
C LEU A 743 18.39 -31.68 -0.16
N ARG A 744 19.14 -30.66 -0.56
CA ARG A 744 19.27 -30.24 -1.96
C ARG A 744 20.68 -30.55 -2.46
N PRO A 745 20.84 -31.01 -3.71
CA PRO A 745 22.16 -31.20 -4.27
C PRO A 745 22.88 -29.85 -4.45
N LEU A 746 24.20 -29.88 -4.26
CA LEU A 746 25.05 -28.75 -4.65
C LEU A 746 25.15 -28.68 -6.19
N PRO A 747 25.39 -27.48 -6.75
CA PRO A 747 25.70 -27.32 -8.17
C PRO A 747 26.88 -28.19 -8.60
N ASP A 748 26.87 -28.65 -9.86
CA ASP A 748 27.97 -29.45 -10.43
C ASP A 748 29.29 -28.66 -10.33
N LYS A 749 30.33 -29.29 -9.76
CA LYS A 749 31.67 -28.72 -9.61
C LYS A 749 32.31 -28.30 -10.95
N ARG A 750 31.96 -28.95 -12.07
CA ARG A 750 32.52 -28.66 -13.41
C ARG A 750 31.83 -27.50 -14.11
N ARG A 751 30.51 -27.34 -13.93
CA ARG A 751 29.73 -26.26 -14.55
C ARG A 751 29.56 -25.04 -13.63
N GLY A 752 29.64 -25.23 -12.31
CA GLY A 752 29.42 -24.21 -11.29
C GLY A 752 28.02 -23.58 -11.35
N LEU A 753 27.78 -22.57 -10.50
CA LEU A 753 26.79 -21.54 -10.86
C LEU A 753 27.47 -20.61 -11.87
N ALA A 754 27.30 -20.86 -13.16
CA ALA A 754 27.83 -19.96 -14.18
C ALA A 754 26.95 -18.71 -14.37
N ASP A 755 25.63 -18.89 -14.26
CA ASP A 755 24.64 -17.82 -14.46
C ASP A 755 24.79 -16.71 -13.41
N PRO A 756 25.12 -15.47 -13.81
CA PRO A 756 25.26 -14.32 -12.91
C PRO A 756 23.99 -14.05 -12.08
N GLU A 757 22.80 -14.23 -12.66
CA GLU A 757 21.54 -13.98 -11.96
C GLU A 757 21.29 -15.04 -10.87
N ALA A 758 21.59 -16.31 -11.15
CA ALA A 758 21.55 -17.36 -10.15
C ALA A 758 22.56 -17.14 -9.01
N LYS A 759 23.78 -16.63 -9.31
CA LYS A 759 24.79 -16.33 -8.27
C LYS A 759 24.28 -15.31 -7.29
N VAL A 760 23.68 -14.24 -7.81
CA VAL A 760 23.09 -13.16 -7.01
C VAL A 760 21.90 -13.66 -6.18
N ARG A 761 20.97 -14.41 -6.79
CA ARG A 761 19.78 -14.93 -6.09
C ARG A 761 20.09 -15.99 -5.04
N ARG A 762 21.09 -16.83 -5.31
CA ARG A 762 21.49 -17.95 -4.44
C ARG A 762 22.91 -17.74 -3.95
N ARG A 763 23.19 -16.56 -3.38
CA ARG A 763 24.53 -16.21 -2.87
C ARG A 763 25.10 -17.28 -1.93
N TYR A 764 24.26 -17.91 -1.11
CA TYR A 764 24.68 -19.00 -0.23
C TYR A 764 25.25 -20.20 -1.00
N LEU A 765 24.77 -20.53 -2.20
CA LEU A 765 25.36 -21.55 -3.05
C LEU A 765 26.64 -21.05 -3.73
N ASP A 766 26.64 -19.80 -4.20
CA ASP A 766 27.81 -19.18 -4.81
C ASP A 766 28.99 -19.18 -3.83
N LEU A 767 28.80 -18.72 -2.59
CA LEU A 767 29.80 -18.75 -1.51
C LEU A 767 30.29 -20.17 -1.16
N VAL A 768 29.44 -21.19 -1.29
CA VAL A 768 29.84 -22.59 -1.09
C VAL A 768 30.70 -23.07 -2.25
N SER A 769 30.35 -22.73 -3.49
CA SER A 769 31.02 -23.23 -4.70
C SER A 769 32.30 -22.46 -5.07
N SER A 770 32.29 -21.14 -4.92
CA SER A 770 33.30 -20.21 -5.44
C SER A 770 34.19 -19.64 -4.32
N PRO A 771 35.51 -19.92 -4.35
CA PRO A 771 36.48 -19.23 -3.50
C PRO A 771 36.51 -17.72 -3.74
N ASP A 772 36.45 -17.30 -5.00
CA ASP A 772 36.53 -15.88 -5.39
C ASP A 772 35.40 -15.06 -4.76
N ALA A 773 34.19 -15.62 -4.66
CA ALA A 773 33.07 -14.96 -4.00
C ALA A 773 33.32 -14.70 -2.50
N ARG A 774 34.09 -15.57 -1.83
CA ARG A 774 34.49 -15.39 -0.42
C ARG A 774 35.58 -14.33 -0.28
N GLU A 775 36.53 -14.29 -1.23
CA GLU A 775 37.57 -13.26 -1.25
C GLU A 775 36.99 -11.86 -1.48
N VAL A 776 36.01 -11.72 -2.39
CA VAL A 776 35.30 -10.45 -2.60
C VAL A 776 34.63 -9.97 -1.30
N LEU A 777 33.97 -10.87 -0.57
CA LEU A 777 33.32 -10.52 0.70
C LEU A 777 34.34 -10.12 1.77
N ARG A 778 35.49 -10.80 1.83
CA ARG A 778 36.59 -10.45 2.74
C ARG A 778 37.19 -9.08 2.38
N ALA A 779 37.47 -8.83 1.10
CA ALA A 779 38.01 -7.56 0.62
C ALA A 779 37.04 -6.41 0.94
N ARG A 780 35.74 -6.59 0.67
CA ARG A 780 34.70 -5.63 1.07
C ARG A 780 34.74 -5.34 2.57
N SER A 781 34.67 -6.39 3.40
CA SER A 781 34.67 -6.24 4.86
C SER A 781 35.91 -5.49 5.36
N THR A 782 37.06 -5.81 4.78
CA THR A 782 38.36 -5.20 5.14
C THR A 782 38.41 -3.73 4.72
N ALA A 783 38.00 -3.41 3.49
CA ALA A 783 37.95 -2.02 3.01
C ALA A 783 37.00 -1.16 3.85
N VAL A 784 35.79 -1.66 4.15
CA VAL A 784 34.80 -0.98 4.99
C VAL A 784 35.35 -0.72 6.40
N GLN A 785 36.01 -1.72 6.99
CA GLN A 785 36.65 -1.56 8.30
C GLN A 785 37.77 -0.53 8.27
N ALA A 786 38.59 -0.53 7.21
CA ALA A 786 39.69 0.42 7.05
C ALA A 786 39.21 1.87 6.88
N LEU A 787 38.10 2.11 6.17
CA LEU A 787 37.48 3.43 6.10
C LEU A 787 37.08 3.95 7.48
N ARG A 788 36.38 3.11 8.25
CA ARG A 788 35.99 3.42 9.63
C ARG A 788 37.22 3.73 10.50
N GLN A 789 38.21 2.84 10.48
CA GLN A 789 39.43 3.03 11.28
C GLN A 789 40.19 4.30 10.88
N GLY A 790 40.28 4.59 9.58
CA GLY A 790 40.94 5.80 9.08
C GLY A 790 40.31 7.10 9.58
N LEU A 791 38.99 7.14 9.77
CA LEU A 791 38.28 8.28 10.38
C LEU A 791 38.47 8.32 11.90
N LEU A 792 38.35 7.18 12.58
CA LEU A 792 38.56 7.08 14.03
C LEU A 792 39.98 7.53 14.43
N ASP A 793 41.01 7.10 13.69
CA ASP A 793 42.41 7.49 13.91
C ASP A 793 42.63 9.00 13.73
N ARG A 794 41.77 9.67 12.96
CA ARG A 794 41.79 11.12 12.71
C ARG A 794 40.89 11.91 13.67
N GLY A 795 40.31 11.23 14.67
CA GLY A 795 39.50 11.83 15.73
C GLY A 795 38.05 12.12 15.34
N TYR A 796 37.53 11.49 14.28
CA TYR A 796 36.11 11.58 13.95
C TYR A 796 35.27 10.68 14.87
N LEU A 797 34.12 11.19 15.31
CA LEU A 797 33.16 10.44 16.11
C LEU A 797 32.13 9.75 15.21
N GLU A 798 32.01 8.42 15.32
CA GLU A 798 30.94 7.66 14.64
C GLU A 798 29.62 7.87 15.37
N VAL A 799 28.57 8.24 14.63
CA VAL A 799 27.21 8.45 15.16
C VAL A 799 26.16 7.72 14.32
N GLU A 800 24.96 7.58 14.86
CA GLU A 800 23.81 7.03 14.14
C GLU A 800 22.69 8.08 14.09
N THR A 801 22.29 8.48 12.88
CA THR A 801 21.19 9.41 12.66
C THR A 801 19.92 8.69 12.16
N PRO A 802 18.72 9.30 12.27
CA PRO A 802 17.48 8.65 11.88
C PRO A 802 17.45 8.19 10.42
N MET A 803 17.20 6.88 10.21
CA MET A 803 16.90 6.31 8.88
C MET A 803 15.45 6.52 8.46
N LEU A 804 14.53 6.71 9.41
CA LEU A 804 13.14 7.10 9.18
C LEU A 804 13.00 8.58 9.49
N GLN A 805 12.71 9.39 8.48
CA GLN A 805 12.64 10.85 8.55
C GLN A 805 11.22 11.32 8.21
N GLN A 806 10.75 12.42 8.80
CA GLN A 806 9.42 12.98 8.48
C GLN A 806 9.42 13.77 7.17
N ILE A 807 10.58 14.30 6.79
CA ILE A 807 10.85 15.09 5.60
C ILE A 807 12.07 14.45 4.94
N HIS A 808 12.10 14.40 3.62
CA HIS A 808 13.27 13.91 2.89
C HIS A 808 14.11 15.08 2.35
N GLY A 809 15.42 15.00 2.57
CA GLY A 809 16.37 16.04 2.15
C GLY A 809 17.82 15.54 2.27
N GLY A 810 18.77 16.43 1.97
CA GLY A 810 20.20 16.09 1.96
C GLY A 810 20.71 15.47 0.64
N ALA A 811 19.82 15.14 -0.29
CA ALA A 811 20.18 14.76 -1.66
C ALA A 811 19.01 15.09 -2.61
N ASN A 812 19.29 15.19 -3.92
CA ASN A 812 18.26 15.16 -4.95
C ASN A 812 18.02 13.71 -5.35
N ALA A 813 17.01 13.08 -4.74
CA ALA A 813 16.69 11.68 -4.98
C ALA A 813 15.27 11.37 -4.52
N ARG A 814 14.60 10.46 -5.23
CA ARG A 814 13.25 10.03 -4.86
C ARG A 814 13.30 9.15 -3.59
N PRO A 815 12.55 9.46 -2.52
CA PRO A 815 12.56 8.64 -1.31
C PRO A 815 11.67 7.39 -1.42
N PHE A 816 11.90 6.41 -0.54
CA PHE A 816 10.89 5.40 -0.22
C PHE A 816 9.95 5.94 0.85
N THR A 817 8.64 5.85 0.62
CA THR A 817 7.62 6.25 1.58
C THR A 817 7.11 5.04 2.37
N THR A 818 7.02 5.19 3.69
CA THR A 818 6.43 4.22 4.61
C THR A 818 5.51 4.92 5.62
N HIS A 819 4.93 4.17 6.54
CA HIS A 819 3.95 4.68 7.49
C HIS A 819 4.22 4.17 8.91
N ILE A 820 4.35 5.08 9.88
CA ILE A 820 4.48 4.71 11.30
C ILE A 820 3.10 4.61 11.96
N ASN A 821 2.68 3.37 12.25
CA ASN A 821 1.34 3.09 12.79
C ASN A 821 1.06 3.73 14.17
N ALA A 822 2.10 3.95 14.98
CA ALA A 822 1.94 4.50 16.34
C ALA A 822 1.54 5.98 16.34
N TYR A 823 2.11 6.77 15.42
CA TYR A 823 1.86 8.21 15.31
C TYR A 823 0.91 8.57 14.15
N ASP A 824 0.58 7.61 13.28
CA ASP A 824 -0.26 7.82 12.09
C ASP A 824 0.34 8.89 11.15
N LEU A 825 1.66 8.81 10.94
CA LEU A 825 2.44 9.72 10.10
C LEU A 825 3.09 8.96 8.95
N ASN A 826 3.19 9.62 7.79
CA ASN A 826 4.09 9.15 6.74
C ASN A 826 5.52 9.40 7.19
N MET A 827 6.38 8.44 6.89
CA MET A 827 7.82 8.55 7.09
C MET A 827 8.50 8.25 5.76
N TYR A 828 9.68 8.80 5.57
CA TYR A 828 10.54 8.53 4.44
C TYR A 828 11.77 7.78 4.92
N LEU A 829 12.21 6.78 4.18
CA LEU A 829 13.55 6.27 4.37
C LEU A 829 14.54 7.32 3.86
N ARG A 830 15.59 7.59 4.64
CA ARG A 830 16.55 8.65 4.34
C ARG A 830 17.22 8.45 2.97
N ILE A 831 17.35 9.55 2.25
CA ILE A 831 18.11 9.65 0.99
C ILE A 831 19.54 10.14 1.20
N ALA A 832 19.81 10.75 2.37
CA ALA A 832 21.11 11.13 2.92
C ALA A 832 20.99 11.40 4.45
N PRO A 833 22.03 11.13 5.27
CA PRO A 833 22.10 11.60 6.66
C PRO A 833 22.53 13.07 6.82
N GLU A 834 22.96 13.74 5.75
CA GLU A 834 23.55 15.10 5.73
C GLU A 834 22.88 16.10 6.69
N LEU A 835 21.57 16.30 6.58
CA LEU A 835 20.88 17.32 7.38
C LEU A 835 20.94 17.05 8.89
N TYR A 836 21.01 15.78 9.31
CA TYR A 836 21.13 15.43 10.73
C TYR A 836 22.57 15.53 11.22
N LEU A 837 23.55 15.18 10.39
CA LEU A 837 24.96 15.36 10.72
C LEU A 837 25.31 16.85 10.87
N LYS A 838 24.76 17.72 10.02
CA LYS A 838 24.89 19.18 10.16
C LYS A 838 24.27 19.71 11.46
N ARG A 839 23.13 19.17 11.90
CA ARG A 839 22.54 19.51 13.23
C ARG A 839 23.49 19.15 14.38
N LEU A 840 24.26 18.07 14.26
CA LEU A 840 25.28 17.72 15.24
C LEU A 840 26.45 18.72 15.22
N CYS A 841 26.86 19.18 14.04
CA CYS A 841 27.86 20.24 13.92
C CYS A 841 27.41 21.55 14.58
N VAL A 842 26.13 21.95 14.42
CA VAL A 842 25.51 23.06 15.18
C VAL A 842 25.58 22.79 16.68
N GLY A 843 25.32 21.55 17.11
CA GLY A 843 25.43 21.12 18.50
C GLY A 843 26.86 21.11 19.06
N GLY A 844 27.88 21.43 18.25
CA GLY A 844 29.28 21.50 18.66
C GLY A 844 30.10 20.24 18.41
N LEU A 845 29.59 19.24 17.68
CA LEU A 845 30.41 18.11 17.25
C LEU A 845 31.32 18.54 16.10
N GLU A 846 32.61 18.73 16.40
CA GLU A 846 33.57 19.26 15.42
C GLU A 846 33.96 18.25 14.34
N LYS A 847 34.07 16.95 14.65
CA LYS A 847 34.38 15.90 13.68
C LYS A 847 33.43 14.73 13.86
N VAL A 848 32.53 14.54 12.91
CA VAL A 848 31.47 13.55 12.99
C VAL A 848 31.38 12.77 11.69
N PHE A 849 31.09 11.48 11.77
CA PHE A 849 30.77 10.69 10.58
C PHE A 849 29.71 9.65 10.87
N GLU A 850 29.03 9.24 9.82
CA GLU A 850 28.18 8.06 9.84
C GLU A 850 28.49 7.19 8.62
N MET A 851 28.64 5.90 8.84
CA MET A 851 28.70 4.91 7.77
C MET A 851 27.50 3.97 7.88
N GLY A 852 26.45 4.27 7.11
CA GLY A 852 25.14 3.65 7.26
C GLY A 852 24.43 3.39 5.92
N ARG A 853 23.23 2.82 6.01
CA ARG A 853 22.39 2.53 4.84
C ARG A 853 21.62 3.78 4.39
N THR A 854 21.55 3.96 3.09
CA THR A 854 20.77 5.00 2.41
C THR A 854 19.85 4.35 1.40
N PHE A 855 18.66 4.93 1.19
CA PHE A 855 17.60 4.34 0.39
C PHE A 855 17.11 5.34 -0.67
N ARG A 856 17.27 4.99 -1.95
CA ARG A 856 16.82 5.81 -3.08
C ARG A 856 15.93 4.99 -3.99
N ASN A 857 14.72 5.49 -4.24
CA ASN A 857 13.67 4.81 -5.00
C ASN A 857 13.87 5.03 -6.51
N GLU A 858 14.98 4.50 -6.99
CA GLU A 858 15.52 4.68 -8.35
C GLU A 858 15.75 3.32 -9.03
N GLY A 859 16.09 3.33 -10.32
CA GLY A 859 16.33 2.13 -11.11
C GLY A 859 17.57 1.33 -10.67
N VAL A 860 17.46 -0.01 -10.67
CA VAL A 860 18.60 -0.92 -10.43
C VAL A 860 19.49 -0.99 -11.67
N SER A 861 20.80 -0.86 -11.51
CA SER A 861 21.78 -0.95 -12.61
C SER A 861 23.04 -1.72 -12.19
N TYR A 862 24.08 -1.74 -13.03
CA TYR A 862 25.38 -2.31 -12.66
C TYR A 862 26.10 -1.51 -11.57
N LYS A 863 25.73 -0.22 -11.37
CA LYS A 863 26.29 0.71 -10.37
C LYS A 863 25.28 1.23 -9.34
N HIS A 864 23.98 0.91 -9.48
CA HIS A 864 22.90 1.38 -8.59
C HIS A 864 22.14 0.20 -7.96
N ASN A 865 21.98 0.26 -6.64
CA ASN A 865 21.09 -0.61 -5.87
C ASN A 865 20.20 0.28 -4.97
N PRO A 866 18.89 0.03 -4.83
CA PRO A 866 17.97 0.97 -4.15
C PRO A 866 18.28 1.16 -2.67
N GLU A 867 19.00 0.22 -2.07
CA GLU A 867 19.60 0.35 -0.75
C GLU A 867 21.13 0.22 -0.87
N PHE A 868 21.89 1.19 -0.37
CA PHE A 868 23.35 1.18 -0.49
C PHE A 868 24.03 1.83 0.71
N THR A 869 25.27 1.46 0.95
CA THR A 869 26.08 1.95 2.06
C THR A 869 26.76 3.24 1.65
N MET A 870 26.55 4.28 2.43
CA MET A 870 27.17 5.58 2.25
C MET A 870 27.95 5.94 3.51
N LEU A 871 29.12 6.54 3.31
CA LEU A 871 29.89 7.17 4.37
C LEU A 871 29.72 8.66 4.20
N GLU A 872 29.21 9.34 5.22
CA GLU A 872 29.22 10.79 5.29
C GLU A 872 30.05 11.26 6.49
N ALA A 873 30.89 12.27 6.28
CA ALA A 873 31.75 12.84 7.31
C ALA A 873 31.75 14.36 7.24
N TYR A 874 31.76 15.02 8.39
CA TYR A 874 31.76 16.47 8.54
C TYR A 874 32.85 16.90 9.52
N GLN A 875 33.60 17.94 9.14
CA GLN A 875 34.65 18.53 9.96
C GLN A 875 34.48 20.05 10.04
N ALA A 876 34.25 20.55 11.24
CA ALA A 876 34.27 21.98 11.54
C ALA A 876 35.66 22.58 11.27
N PHE A 877 35.66 23.83 10.85
CA PHE A 877 36.80 24.62 10.41
C PHE A 877 37.60 23.99 9.25
N ALA A 878 36.96 23.14 8.46
CA ALA A 878 37.48 22.60 7.21
C ALA A 878 36.70 23.16 6.01
N ASP A 879 37.25 22.97 4.81
CA ASP A 879 36.62 23.25 3.54
C ASP A 879 36.74 22.05 2.59
N TYR A 880 36.22 22.18 1.37
CA TYR A 880 36.28 21.11 0.37
C TYR A 880 37.70 20.62 0.01
N ASP A 881 38.74 21.45 0.12
CA ASP A 881 40.12 21.03 -0.20
C ASP A 881 40.67 20.12 0.92
N VAL A 882 40.30 20.37 2.18
CA VAL A 882 40.61 19.44 3.30
C VAL A 882 39.89 18.10 3.10
N MET A 883 38.63 18.13 2.67
CA MET A 883 37.87 16.91 2.37
C MET A 883 38.45 16.12 1.20
N LEU A 884 39.07 16.80 0.24
CA LEU A 884 39.76 16.19 -0.91
C LEU A 884 40.93 15.30 -0.43
N ASP A 885 41.80 15.86 0.41
CA ASP A 885 42.93 15.12 0.97
C ASP A 885 42.48 13.95 1.86
N LEU A 886 41.47 14.17 2.71
CA LEU A 886 40.88 13.12 3.53
C LEU A 886 40.38 11.96 2.67
N THR A 887 39.63 12.26 1.61
CA THR A 887 39.06 11.25 0.70
C THR A 887 40.14 10.41 0.04
N ARG A 888 41.17 11.07 -0.50
CA ARG A 888 42.32 10.39 -1.12
C ARG A 888 42.98 9.42 -0.15
N GLU A 889 43.27 9.86 1.06
CA GLU A 889 43.92 9.04 2.07
C GLU A 889 43.07 7.86 2.54
N LEU A 890 41.77 8.06 2.74
CA LEU A 890 40.84 6.99 3.14
C LEU A 890 40.74 5.90 2.08
N ILE A 891 40.62 6.28 0.81
CA ILE A 891 40.52 5.33 -0.30
C ILE A 891 41.83 4.57 -0.51
N GLN A 892 42.98 5.24 -0.47
CA GLN A 892 44.30 4.59 -0.56
C GLN A 892 44.54 3.63 0.61
N GLY A 893 44.12 4.01 1.82
CA GLY A 893 44.17 3.16 3.01
C GLY A 893 43.27 1.93 2.89
N ALA A 894 42.05 2.09 2.40
CA ALA A 894 41.12 0.98 2.17
C ALA A 894 41.63 -0.01 1.12
N ALA A 895 42.21 0.48 0.02
CA ALA A 895 42.87 -0.34 -0.99
C ALA A 895 44.04 -1.14 -0.41
N THR A 896 44.90 -0.46 0.35
CA THR A 896 46.07 -1.09 1.00
C THR A 896 45.65 -2.16 2.01
N ALA A 897 44.59 -1.92 2.79
CA ALA A 897 44.09 -2.90 3.74
C ALA A 897 43.51 -4.14 3.03
N ALA A 898 42.77 -3.95 1.93
CA ALA A 898 42.13 -5.04 1.20
C ALA A 898 43.10 -5.87 0.35
N PHE A 899 44.12 -5.24 -0.25
CA PHE A 899 44.99 -5.87 -1.25
C PHE A 899 46.49 -5.78 -0.96
N GLY A 900 46.90 -5.13 0.14
CA GLY A 900 48.30 -4.94 0.52
C GLY A 900 49.00 -3.76 -0.14
N ALA A 901 48.36 -3.10 -1.11
CA ALA A 901 48.89 -1.93 -1.82
C ALA A 901 47.75 -1.00 -2.27
N PRO A 902 48.01 0.30 -2.54
CA PRO A 902 47.02 1.24 -3.05
C PRO A 902 46.73 0.98 -4.53
N VAL A 903 45.97 -0.09 -4.81
CA VAL A 903 45.60 -0.51 -6.17
C VAL A 903 44.09 -0.57 -6.36
N ALA A 904 43.64 -0.26 -7.57
CA ALA A 904 42.27 -0.44 -8.05
C ALA A 904 42.25 -1.38 -9.26
N ARG A 905 41.10 -2.00 -9.55
CA ARG A 905 40.98 -3.00 -10.61
C ARG A 905 39.89 -2.62 -11.61
N ARG A 906 40.16 -2.83 -12.90
CA ARG A 906 39.18 -2.74 -13.99
C ARG A 906 39.54 -3.70 -15.11
N ASP A 907 38.57 -4.47 -15.58
CA ASP A 907 38.73 -5.40 -16.71
C ASP A 907 39.94 -6.35 -16.55
N GLY A 908 40.18 -6.81 -15.32
CA GLY A 908 41.30 -7.70 -14.98
C GLY A 908 42.68 -7.02 -14.89
N THR A 909 42.76 -5.70 -15.07
CA THR A 909 43.99 -4.91 -14.95
C THR A 909 44.04 -4.21 -13.60
N GLU A 910 45.21 -4.22 -12.96
CA GLU A 910 45.50 -3.46 -11.74
C GLU A 910 46.10 -2.09 -12.09
N TYR A 911 45.59 -1.05 -11.44
CA TYR A 911 46.03 0.33 -11.58
C TYR A 911 46.54 0.83 -10.24
N ASP A 912 47.76 1.41 -10.24
CA ASP A 912 48.30 2.11 -9.08
C ASP A 912 47.53 3.42 -8.87
N ILE A 913 47.02 3.60 -7.65
CA ILE A 913 46.27 4.79 -7.22
C ILE A 913 47.00 5.55 -6.11
N SER A 914 48.28 5.26 -5.89
CA SER A 914 49.15 5.96 -4.94
C SER A 914 49.41 7.41 -5.34
N GLY A 915 49.91 8.20 -4.37
CA GLY A 915 50.29 9.59 -4.60
C GLY A 915 49.10 10.56 -4.70
N PRO A 916 49.34 11.79 -5.19
CA PRO A 916 48.29 12.79 -5.39
C PRO A 916 47.48 12.52 -6.67
N TRP A 917 46.21 12.90 -6.67
CA TRP A 917 45.32 12.78 -7.83
C TRP A 917 45.12 14.12 -8.54
N PRO A 918 44.88 14.14 -9.86
CA PRO A 918 44.62 15.38 -10.58
C PRO A 918 43.39 16.12 -10.06
N VAL A 919 43.46 17.45 -10.03
CA VAL A 919 42.36 18.35 -9.66
C VAL A 919 42.08 19.27 -10.85
N LYS A 920 40.87 19.23 -11.40
CA LYS A 920 40.43 20.03 -12.54
C LYS A 920 39.17 20.81 -12.19
N THR A 921 38.97 21.99 -12.77
CA THR A 921 37.67 22.68 -12.68
C THR A 921 36.68 22.07 -13.68
N VAL A 922 35.38 22.06 -13.37
CA VAL A 922 34.34 21.52 -14.26
C VAL A 922 34.37 22.23 -15.62
N TYR A 923 34.35 23.57 -15.61
CA TYR A 923 34.41 24.39 -16.82
C TYR A 923 35.72 24.22 -17.59
N GLY A 924 36.86 24.08 -16.89
CA GLY A 924 38.15 23.82 -17.53
C GLY A 924 38.19 22.46 -18.22
N ALA A 925 37.63 21.43 -17.59
CA ALA A 925 37.55 20.09 -18.17
C ALA A 925 36.61 20.05 -19.39
N ILE A 926 35.45 20.70 -19.33
CA ILE A 926 34.53 20.86 -20.47
C ILE A 926 35.21 21.61 -21.61
N SER A 927 35.91 22.70 -21.30
CA SER A 927 36.63 23.49 -22.31
C SER A 927 37.70 22.68 -23.03
N GLU A 928 38.48 21.89 -22.29
CA GLU A 928 39.48 20.96 -22.83
C GLU A 928 38.82 19.91 -23.75
N ALA A 929 37.69 19.33 -23.34
CA ALA A 929 36.98 18.31 -24.11
C ALA A 929 36.35 18.85 -25.40
N LEU A 930 35.92 20.12 -25.41
CA LEU A 930 35.30 20.77 -26.57
C LEU A 930 36.30 21.48 -27.48
N GLY A 931 37.52 21.77 -27.00
CA GLY A 931 38.50 22.60 -27.69
C GLY A 931 38.06 24.07 -27.83
N GLU A 932 37.08 24.50 -27.03
CA GLU A 932 36.52 25.86 -27.01
C GLU A 932 36.29 26.27 -25.56
N GLU A 933 36.60 27.52 -25.23
CA GLU A 933 36.43 28.04 -23.87
C GLU A 933 34.95 28.11 -23.49
N VAL A 934 34.61 27.52 -22.34
CA VAL A 934 33.30 27.60 -21.71
C VAL A 934 33.48 28.23 -20.34
N ASP A 935 32.89 29.40 -20.13
CA ASP A 935 32.98 30.13 -18.88
C ASP A 935 31.65 30.13 -18.10
N PRO A 936 31.67 30.38 -16.77
CA PRO A 936 30.46 30.41 -15.95
C PRO A 936 29.45 31.51 -16.31
N GLY A 937 29.79 32.45 -17.19
CA GLY A 937 28.93 33.50 -17.73
C GLY A 937 28.35 33.20 -19.11
N ALA A 938 28.66 32.04 -19.70
CA ALA A 938 28.12 31.63 -21.00
C ALA A 938 26.58 31.62 -21.00
N SER A 939 25.99 32.16 -22.06
CA SER A 939 24.53 32.19 -22.19
C SER A 939 23.97 30.78 -22.45
N VAL A 940 22.73 30.52 -22.04
CA VAL A 940 22.04 29.24 -22.30
C VAL A 940 22.01 28.92 -23.80
N ALA A 941 21.85 29.93 -24.66
CA ALA A 941 21.88 29.75 -26.11
C ALA A 941 23.26 29.29 -26.62
N ASP A 942 24.34 29.81 -26.03
CA ASP A 942 25.71 29.37 -26.38
C ASP A 942 25.95 27.93 -25.91
N LEU A 943 25.49 27.59 -24.70
CA LEU A 943 25.58 26.22 -24.17
C LEU A 943 24.77 25.23 -25.01
N HIS A 944 23.57 25.59 -25.46
CA HIS A 944 22.76 24.76 -26.37
C HIS A 944 23.48 24.52 -27.71
N ARG A 945 24.09 25.56 -28.29
CA ARG A 945 24.91 25.41 -29.51
C ARG A 945 26.07 24.44 -29.29
N LEU A 946 26.74 24.52 -28.14
CA LEU A 946 27.84 23.61 -27.79
C LEU A 946 27.34 22.18 -27.59
N CYS A 947 26.18 22.00 -26.94
CA CYS A 947 25.52 20.71 -26.77
C CYS A 947 25.12 20.08 -28.10
N ASP A 948 24.49 20.85 -29.00
CA ASP A 948 24.12 20.40 -30.35
C ASP A 948 25.35 19.92 -31.14
N ARG A 949 26.48 20.62 -31.02
CA ARG A 949 27.75 20.24 -31.65
C ARG A 949 28.35 18.98 -31.04
N ALA A 950 28.26 18.82 -29.72
CA ALA A 950 28.85 17.71 -28.97
C ALA A 950 27.94 16.47 -28.89
N GLY A 951 26.68 16.58 -29.31
CA GLY A 951 25.68 15.52 -29.19
C GLY A 951 25.18 15.30 -27.75
N VAL A 952 25.24 16.33 -26.91
CA VAL A 952 24.73 16.28 -25.52
C VAL A 952 23.25 16.69 -25.52
N PRO A 953 22.34 15.87 -24.99
CA PRO A 953 20.93 16.25 -24.89
C PRO A 953 20.72 17.31 -23.81
N TYR A 954 19.74 18.19 -24.03
CA TYR A 954 19.24 19.15 -23.04
C TYR A 954 17.72 19.34 -23.23
N ARG A 955 17.04 19.79 -22.18
CA ARG A 955 15.60 20.09 -22.20
C ARG A 955 15.37 21.60 -22.37
N PRO A 956 14.24 22.03 -22.96
CA PRO A 956 13.97 23.46 -23.14
C PRO A 956 13.82 24.25 -21.84
N ASP A 957 13.50 23.56 -20.74
CA ASP A 957 13.30 24.09 -19.40
C ASP A 957 14.57 24.07 -18.53
N ASP A 958 15.66 23.49 -19.02
CA ASP A 958 16.93 23.40 -18.29
C ASP A 958 17.58 24.79 -18.13
N GLY A 959 18.05 25.07 -16.91
CA GLY A 959 18.84 26.25 -16.61
C GLY A 959 20.29 26.11 -17.07
N GLN A 960 21.08 27.18 -16.88
CA GLN A 960 22.50 27.18 -17.25
C GLN A 960 23.28 26.06 -16.54
N GLY A 961 23.10 25.89 -15.23
CA GLY A 961 23.78 24.85 -14.46
C GLY A 961 23.34 23.44 -14.84
N ASP A 962 22.07 23.23 -15.14
CA ASP A 962 21.53 21.92 -15.54
C ASP A 962 22.19 21.46 -16.86
N VAL A 963 22.32 22.37 -17.84
CA VAL A 963 23.01 22.09 -19.11
C VAL A 963 24.50 21.81 -18.89
N VAL A 964 25.17 22.58 -18.02
CA VAL A 964 26.59 22.34 -17.70
C VAL A 964 26.79 20.99 -17.02
N LEU A 965 25.86 20.58 -16.15
CA LEU A 965 25.89 19.29 -15.48
C LEU A 965 25.76 18.14 -16.49
N GLU A 966 24.81 18.22 -17.42
CA GLU A 966 24.68 17.24 -18.53
C GLU A 966 25.95 17.18 -19.39
N MET A 967 26.56 18.32 -19.71
CA MET A 967 27.84 18.37 -20.43
C MET A 967 28.96 17.70 -19.63
N TYR A 968 29.05 17.96 -18.33
CA TYR A 968 30.02 17.32 -17.44
C TYR A 968 29.85 15.80 -17.41
N GLU A 969 28.63 15.31 -17.18
CA GLU A 969 28.37 13.87 -17.10
C GLU A 969 28.76 13.14 -18.39
N ARG A 970 28.34 13.66 -19.56
CA ARG A 970 28.55 13.02 -20.86
C ARG A 970 29.96 13.17 -21.40
N LEU A 971 30.56 14.34 -21.23
CA LEU A 971 31.84 14.65 -21.86
C LEU A 971 33.02 14.30 -20.97
N ILE A 972 32.84 14.35 -19.64
CA ILE A 972 33.92 14.27 -18.66
C ILE A 972 33.77 13.03 -17.78
N GLU A 973 32.67 12.89 -17.03
CA GLU A 973 32.51 11.79 -16.06
C GLU A 973 32.68 10.45 -16.77
N GLU A 974 31.85 10.14 -17.78
CA GLU A 974 31.84 8.86 -18.50
C GLU A 974 33.20 8.46 -19.09
N LYS A 975 34.08 9.44 -19.37
CA LYS A 975 35.39 9.24 -20.02
C LYS A 975 36.57 9.22 -19.07
N THR A 976 36.35 9.54 -17.80
CA THR A 976 37.43 9.61 -16.79
C THR A 976 37.96 8.22 -16.46
N LEU A 977 39.29 8.03 -16.53
CA LEU A 977 39.91 6.73 -16.28
C LEU A 977 40.44 6.61 -14.86
N LEU A 978 41.47 7.38 -14.50
CA LEU A 978 42.07 7.35 -13.17
C LEU A 978 41.38 8.32 -12.21
N PRO A 979 41.46 8.09 -10.88
CA PRO A 979 40.89 8.99 -9.88
C PRO A 979 41.25 10.45 -10.15
N THR A 980 40.23 11.27 -10.37
CA THR A 980 40.36 12.70 -10.67
C THR A 980 39.29 13.47 -9.92
N PHE A 981 39.68 14.56 -9.26
CA PHE A 981 38.75 15.48 -8.63
C PHE A 981 38.33 16.55 -9.64
N TYR A 982 37.03 16.70 -9.84
CA TYR A 982 36.43 17.79 -10.60
C TYR A 982 35.78 18.76 -9.64
N LYS A 983 36.19 20.03 -9.65
CA LYS A 983 35.74 21.02 -8.67
C LYS A 983 35.13 22.28 -9.28
N ASP A 984 34.49 23.05 -8.43
CA ASP A 984 33.87 24.35 -8.73
C ASP A 984 32.67 24.21 -9.68
N PHE A 985 31.65 23.47 -9.22
CA PHE A 985 30.39 23.24 -9.94
C PHE A 985 29.50 24.49 -10.00
N PRO A 986 28.52 24.57 -10.92
CA PRO A 986 27.53 25.65 -10.91
C PRO A 986 26.74 25.70 -9.59
N THR A 987 26.46 26.91 -9.10
CA THR A 987 25.80 27.14 -7.80
C THR A 987 24.34 26.70 -7.79
N ASP A 988 23.63 26.89 -8.89
CA ASP A 988 22.20 26.60 -9.06
C ASP A 988 21.86 25.11 -8.99
N VAL A 989 22.81 24.22 -9.29
CA VAL A 989 22.69 22.76 -9.12
C VAL A 989 23.28 22.24 -7.81
N SER A 990 23.77 23.13 -6.93
CA SER A 990 24.46 22.78 -5.69
C SER A 990 23.75 23.38 -4.46
N PRO A 991 22.54 22.90 -4.10
CA PRO A 991 21.65 23.58 -3.14
C PRO A 991 22.18 23.62 -1.70
N LEU A 992 23.10 22.72 -1.33
CA LEU A 992 23.65 22.60 0.04
C LEU A 992 25.13 23.03 0.14
N ALA A 993 25.78 23.32 -0.99
CA ALA A 993 27.17 23.74 -1.03
C ALA A 993 27.30 25.27 -0.99
N ARG A 994 28.30 25.77 -0.28
CA ARG A 994 28.60 27.20 -0.20
C ARG A 994 28.98 27.76 -1.58
N GLN A 995 28.58 29.00 -1.87
CA GLN A 995 29.09 29.73 -3.04
C GLN A 995 30.61 29.86 -2.97
N HIS A 996 31.26 29.79 -4.13
CA HIS A 996 32.69 29.93 -4.22
C HIS A 996 33.13 31.31 -3.75
N ARG A 997 34.20 31.35 -2.96
CA ARG A 997 34.67 32.59 -2.30
C ARG A 997 35.09 33.71 -3.26
N THR A 998 35.38 33.40 -4.53
CA THR A 998 35.78 34.38 -5.55
C THR A 998 34.77 34.60 -6.68
N ASP A 999 34.03 33.57 -7.10
CA ASP A 999 33.04 33.66 -8.19
C ASP A 999 31.71 33.06 -7.71
N PRO A 1000 30.72 33.89 -7.34
CA PRO A 1000 29.48 33.41 -6.73
C PRO A 1000 28.57 32.61 -7.69
N ARG A 1001 28.93 32.51 -8.97
CA ARG A 1001 28.26 31.61 -9.93
C ARG A 1001 28.65 30.15 -9.69
N LEU A 1002 29.80 29.91 -9.07
CA LEU A 1002 30.31 28.58 -8.74
C LEU A 1002 30.08 28.24 -7.26
N ALA A 1003 30.03 26.96 -6.94
CA ALA A 1003 29.99 26.43 -5.58
C ALA A 1003 31.30 25.72 -5.23
N GLU A 1004 31.74 25.84 -3.98
CA GLU A 1004 32.88 25.07 -3.46
C GLU A 1004 32.46 23.61 -3.23
N ARG A 1005 32.38 22.88 -4.33
CA ARG A 1005 32.01 21.46 -4.44
C ARG A 1005 33.02 20.76 -5.34
N TRP A 1006 33.34 19.51 -5.03
CA TRP A 1006 33.98 18.61 -5.97
C TRP A 1006 33.29 17.25 -6.01
N ASP A 1007 33.41 16.59 -7.16
CA ASP A 1007 33.07 15.18 -7.36
C ASP A 1007 34.37 14.42 -7.70
N LEU A 1008 34.56 13.25 -7.08
CA LEU A 1008 35.66 12.33 -7.34
C LEU A 1008 35.19 11.29 -8.35
N VAL A 1009 35.82 11.26 -9.52
CA VAL A 1009 35.47 10.31 -10.58
C VAL A 1009 36.64 9.38 -10.86
N ALA A 1010 36.34 8.08 -10.98
CA ALA A 1010 37.26 7.09 -11.48
C ALA A 1010 36.52 6.05 -12.33
N PHE A 1011 37.17 5.55 -13.37
CA PHE A 1011 36.62 4.54 -14.28
C PHE A 1011 35.22 4.84 -14.85
N GLY A 1012 34.91 6.12 -15.09
CA GLY A 1012 33.63 6.54 -15.64
C GLY A 1012 32.51 6.60 -14.61
N THR A 1013 32.83 6.66 -13.32
CA THR A 1013 31.84 6.65 -12.23
C THR A 1013 32.28 7.57 -11.09
N GLU A 1014 31.35 8.40 -10.63
CA GLU A 1014 31.48 9.18 -9.40
C GLU A 1014 31.57 8.26 -8.16
N LEU A 1015 32.67 8.36 -7.40
CA LEU A 1015 32.92 7.60 -6.17
C LEU A 1015 32.44 8.33 -4.91
N GLY A 1016 32.39 9.66 -4.95
CA GLY A 1016 32.00 10.51 -3.84
C GLY A 1016 32.09 11.98 -4.20
N THR A 1017 31.60 12.81 -3.29
CA THR A 1017 31.46 14.25 -3.46
C THR A 1017 31.72 14.95 -2.13
N ALA A 1018 32.20 16.19 -2.15
CA ALA A 1018 32.39 16.97 -0.93
C ALA A 1018 32.23 18.46 -1.17
N TYR A 1019 31.85 19.17 -0.11
CA TYR A 1019 31.52 20.59 -0.14
C TYR A 1019 32.22 21.36 0.97
N SER A 1020 32.47 22.64 0.72
CA SER A 1020 32.41 23.64 1.78
C SER A 1020 30.93 23.85 2.08
N GLU A 1021 30.49 23.49 3.28
CA GLU A 1021 29.07 23.46 3.61
C GLU A 1021 28.44 24.86 3.62
N LEU A 1022 27.22 24.96 3.09
CA LEU A 1022 26.44 26.19 3.22
C LEU A 1022 25.92 26.30 4.66
N THR A 1023 26.52 27.21 5.43
CA THR A 1023 26.16 27.46 6.84
C THR A 1023 25.33 28.72 7.04
N ASP A 1024 25.13 29.53 5.99
CA ASP A 1024 24.27 30.72 6.03
C ASP A 1024 22.78 30.29 5.98
N PRO A 1025 22.02 30.46 7.08
CA PRO A 1025 20.63 30.01 7.14
C PRO A 1025 19.70 30.80 6.19
N VAL A 1026 20.01 32.06 5.89
CA VAL A 1026 19.19 32.91 5.02
C VAL A 1026 19.31 32.45 3.57
N GLU A 1027 20.55 32.21 3.13
CA GLU A 1027 20.81 31.67 1.81
C GLU A 1027 20.34 30.22 1.68
N GLN A 1028 20.52 29.40 2.72
CA GLN A 1028 20.02 28.02 2.73
C GLN A 1028 18.50 27.97 2.60
N ARG A 1029 17.76 28.84 3.31
CA ARG A 1029 16.31 28.99 3.19
C ARG A 1029 15.90 29.35 1.78
N ARG A 1030 16.61 30.29 1.13
CA ARG A 1030 16.34 30.68 -0.27
C ARG A 1030 16.47 29.48 -1.22
N ARG A 1031 17.51 28.66 -1.05
CA ARG A 1031 17.76 27.48 -1.89
C ARG A 1031 16.76 26.35 -1.66
N LEU A 1032 16.46 26.01 -0.42
CA LEU A 1032 15.47 24.98 -0.11
C LEU A 1032 14.06 25.41 -0.53
N THR A 1033 13.72 26.70 -0.43
CA THR A 1033 12.46 27.22 -0.96
C THR A 1033 12.38 27.05 -2.48
N ALA A 1034 13.47 27.35 -3.21
CA ALA A 1034 13.53 27.14 -4.66
C ALA A 1034 13.39 25.65 -5.04
N GLN A 1035 14.04 24.75 -4.30
CA GLN A 1035 13.89 23.29 -4.49
C GLN A 1035 12.46 22.82 -4.19
N SER A 1036 11.86 23.27 -3.09
CA SER A 1036 10.48 22.92 -2.75
C SER A 1036 9.46 23.41 -3.79
N LEU A 1037 9.71 24.56 -4.43
CA LEU A 1037 8.90 25.03 -5.57
C LEU A 1037 9.06 24.14 -6.81
N ARG A 1038 10.26 23.60 -7.08
CA ARG A 1038 10.47 22.61 -8.15
C ARG A 1038 9.73 21.31 -7.83
N ALA A 1039 9.76 20.85 -6.58
CA ALA A 1039 8.99 19.70 -6.12
C ALA A 1039 7.48 19.90 -6.32
N ALA A 1040 6.95 21.08 -5.96
CA ALA A 1040 5.56 21.45 -6.23
C ALA A 1040 5.23 21.55 -7.73
N GLY A 1041 6.23 21.87 -8.56
CA GLY A 1041 6.18 21.87 -10.02
C GLY A 1041 6.20 20.47 -10.65
N GLY A 1042 6.35 19.41 -9.87
CA GLY A 1042 6.28 18.02 -10.31
C GLY A 1042 7.62 17.29 -10.41
N ASP A 1043 8.72 17.87 -9.91
CA ASP A 1043 10.01 17.19 -9.78
C ASP A 1043 10.01 16.25 -8.55
N PRO A 1044 10.03 14.92 -8.73
CA PRO A 1044 9.97 13.96 -7.62
C PRO A 1044 11.31 13.79 -6.87
N GLU A 1045 12.41 14.39 -7.36
CA GLU A 1045 13.75 14.27 -6.76
C GLU A 1045 14.16 15.54 -6.00
N ALA A 1046 13.46 16.66 -6.20
CA ALA A 1046 13.73 17.92 -5.52
C ALA A 1046 13.49 17.83 -4.00
N MET A 1047 14.35 18.50 -3.24
CA MET A 1047 14.31 18.50 -1.77
C MET A 1047 13.06 19.20 -1.21
N GLU A 1048 12.53 18.65 -0.12
CA GLU A 1048 11.50 19.32 0.69
C GLU A 1048 12.12 20.42 1.58
N LEU A 1049 11.32 21.43 1.92
CA LEU A 1049 11.72 22.48 2.86
C LEU A 1049 11.70 21.93 4.30
N ASP A 1050 12.87 21.76 4.90
CA ASP A 1050 13.04 21.34 6.30
C ASP A 1050 13.23 22.57 7.21
N GLU A 1051 12.14 23.02 7.84
CA GLU A 1051 12.17 24.17 8.76
C GLU A 1051 12.99 23.88 10.02
N ASP A 1052 12.98 22.65 10.54
CA ASP A 1052 13.77 22.29 11.73
C ASP A 1052 15.27 22.33 11.45
N PHE A 1053 15.68 21.98 10.23
CA PHE A 1053 17.06 22.14 9.79
C PHE A 1053 17.47 23.63 9.68
N LEU A 1054 16.59 24.47 9.13
CA LEU A 1054 16.85 25.91 9.05
C LEU A 1054 16.93 26.55 10.43
N ASP A 1055 16.00 26.20 11.34
CA ASP A 1055 16.03 26.63 12.74
C ASP A 1055 17.36 26.24 13.40
N ALA A 1056 17.87 25.02 13.14
CA ALA A 1056 19.17 24.60 13.65
C ALA A 1056 20.32 25.46 13.09
N LEU A 1057 20.35 25.75 11.79
CA LEU A 1057 21.38 26.62 11.21
C LEU A 1057 21.33 28.06 11.75
N GLU A 1058 20.16 28.54 12.17
CA GLU A 1058 20.00 29.85 12.82
C GLU A 1058 20.67 29.92 14.21
N TYR A 1059 20.95 28.78 14.85
CA TYR A 1059 21.83 28.68 16.04
C TYR A 1059 23.33 28.71 15.71
N ALA A 1060 23.68 28.94 14.44
CA ALA A 1060 25.02 29.02 13.87
C ALA A 1060 25.76 27.67 13.80
N MET A 1061 25.94 27.19 12.57
CA MET A 1061 26.87 26.11 12.24
C MET A 1061 28.26 26.69 11.94
N PRO A 1062 29.37 26.17 12.51
CA PRO A 1062 30.71 26.62 12.16
C PRO A 1062 31.01 26.32 10.67
N PRO A 1063 31.91 27.08 10.01
CA PRO A 1063 32.40 26.72 8.67
C PRO A 1063 32.83 25.26 8.67
N THR A 1064 32.32 24.44 7.77
CA THR A 1064 32.47 22.98 7.83
C THR A 1064 32.75 22.45 6.44
N GLY A 1065 33.65 21.47 6.33
CA GLY A 1065 33.78 20.64 5.14
C GLY A 1065 32.98 19.36 5.35
N GLY A 1066 32.13 18.99 4.40
CA GLY A 1066 31.38 17.74 4.44
C GLY A 1066 31.68 16.88 3.22
N LEU A 1067 31.66 15.56 3.42
CA LEU A 1067 32.11 14.54 2.48
C LEU A 1067 31.07 13.42 2.44
N GLY A 1068 30.69 12.99 1.23
CA GLY A 1068 29.92 11.77 0.99
C GLY A 1068 30.69 10.81 0.08
N ILE A 1069 30.83 9.54 0.49
CA ILE A 1069 31.44 8.46 -0.30
C ILE A 1069 30.43 7.32 -0.47
N GLY A 1070 30.21 6.91 -1.73
CA GLY A 1070 29.49 5.69 -2.05
C GLY A 1070 30.36 4.47 -1.74
N VAL A 1071 30.24 3.89 -0.55
CA VAL A 1071 31.09 2.76 -0.10
C VAL A 1071 30.98 1.57 -1.06
N ASP A 1072 29.79 1.30 -1.59
CA ASP A 1072 29.58 0.26 -2.60
C ASP A 1072 30.34 0.53 -3.90
N ARG A 1073 30.29 1.78 -4.40
CA ARG A 1073 31.02 2.20 -5.62
C ARG A 1073 32.54 2.16 -5.38
N LEU A 1074 33.00 2.54 -4.20
CA LEU A 1074 34.40 2.38 -3.81
C LEU A 1074 34.83 0.90 -3.85
N VAL A 1075 34.04 0.00 -3.27
CA VAL A 1075 34.35 -1.44 -3.32
C VAL A 1075 34.36 -1.94 -4.77
N MET A 1076 33.43 -1.49 -5.61
CA MET A 1076 33.45 -1.81 -7.05
C MET A 1076 34.73 -1.32 -7.74
N PHE A 1077 35.17 -0.10 -7.46
CA PHE A 1077 36.41 0.49 -7.98
C PHE A 1077 37.64 -0.32 -7.55
N LEU A 1078 37.68 -0.74 -6.29
CA LEU A 1078 38.77 -1.56 -5.74
C LEU A 1078 38.79 -2.98 -6.33
N THR A 1079 37.64 -3.63 -6.49
CA THR A 1079 37.58 -5.02 -6.95
C THR A 1079 37.45 -5.18 -8.47
N GLY A 1080 37.01 -4.15 -9.20
CA GLY A 1080 36.66 -4.22 -10.61
C GLY A 1080 35.38 -5.00 -10.91
N LEU A 1081 34.46 -5.09 -9.93
CA LEU A 1081 33.24 -5.89 -10.02
C LEU A 1081 32.00 -4.98 -9.97
N THR A 1082 30.86 -5.50 -10.40
CA THR A 1082 29.59 -4.76 -10.34
C THR A 1082 29.04 -4.67 -8.90
N ILE A 1083 28.11 -3.74 -8.65
CA ILE A 1083 27.48 -3.60 -7.32
C ILE A 1083 26.77 -4.89 -6.87
N ARG A 1084 26.20 -5.63 -7.83
CA ARG A 1084 25.50 -6.89 -7.56
C ARG A 1084 26.46 -8.02 -7.18
N GLU A 1085 27.71 -7.95 -7.62
CA GLU A 1085 28.74 -8.94 -7.30
C GLU A 1085 29.40 -8.67 -5.95
N THR A 1086 29.58 -7.39 -5.60
CA THR A 1086 30.21 -6.98 -4.34
C THR A 1086 29.26 -7.02 -3.14
N LEU A 1087 27.94 -6.89 -3.37
CA LEU A 1087 26.93 -7.04 -2.32
C LEU A 1087 26.63 -8.53 -2.03
N PRO A 1088 26.52 -8.92 -0.73
CA PRO A 1088 26.11 -10.27 -0.37
C PRO A 1088 24.71 -10.60 -0.92
N PHE A 1089 23.75 -9.70 -0.71
CA PHE A 1089 22.36 -9.87 -1.11
C PHE A 1089 21.86 -8.60 -1.80
N PRO A 1090 22.12 -8.43 -3.11
CA PRO A 1090 21.55 -7.34 -3.89
C PRO A 1090 20.03 -7.51 -4.02
N LEU A 1091 19.31 -6.41 -4.25
CA LEU A 1091 17.88 -6.51 -4.57
C LEU A 1091 17.72 -7.29 -5.87
N VAL A 1092 16.87 -8.31 -5.84
CA VAL A 1092 16.46 -9.08 -7.01
C VAL A 1092 14.98 -8.88 -7.21
N ARG A 1093 14.54 -8.71 -8.47
CA ARG A 1093 13.10 -8.75 -8.76
C ARG A 1093 12.56 -10.07 -8.25
N ARG A 1094 11.44 -10.03 -7.53
CA ARG A 1094 10.76 -11.27 -7.18
C ARG A 1094 10.43 -11.96 -8.50
N ARG A 1095 10.73 -13.25 -8.53
CA ARG A 1095 10.47 -14.01 -9.74
C ARG A 1095 9.00 -14.21 -9.84
#